data_AF-A0A7X3KGL5-F1
#
_entry.id   AF-A0A7X3KGL5-F1
#
_cell.length_a   1.000
_cell.length_b   1.000
_cell.length_c   1.000
_cell.angle_alpha   90.00
_cell.angle_beta   90.00
_cell.angle_gamma   90.00
#
_symmetry.space_group_name_H-M   'P 1'
#
loop_
_entity.id
_entity.type
_entity.pdbx_description
1 polymer ?
#
loop_
_entity_poly.entity_id
_entity_poly.type
_entity_poly.pdbx_seq_one_letter_code
_entity_poly.pdbx_strand_id
1 'polypeptide(L)'
;MKKFRSVLSALLAVSLVFGTLLASVSAASSPENVEKHWAAGTLKKWLAAGLIQGYPDGTLKPDAPVTRGEFAALLNRAFGLKDEAAGVSFNDLPKANWAYHDIAVAVQAGYLQGTGGGNVSPAQAAARQEASVMVANILHLDTKTNTDVSQFKDAAQIADWSKGSVAALASNKIVKGDEQGNFRPKASITRAEAVVVLDAALALQNNNSVAKTFDKAGVYGSADKTETINGNVVISAAGVTLQNVVITGNLTIAKEVAEGDVTLKKVTVKGTTTVNGGGPNSIHLEDSVLLRIIVDKATGRVRIVAIGATTVQDVIIQSPVKIEESHVTDSGFKNIEISKALPKDSNVELVGHFESVGVNAANIQLNIPSGKVDNLDVAKDAAGNVINVSKEAQVLKLVLDAVAKLIGEGKVDQATVNDGAKGSSFETKPGQVDGAAKDSITAPGATVVTGGGGGGSTGGNNGGNNNGGNTGGNNGGDNGGSTPPKCTVNCDDANLHSLSVAGSVYMELAQRNFGTAKVGVGFESMMQDYSVDLPSNFAESDVAFTVTAAAYATISYSVDYDDGNEIKDVAVGDQGSFNIHLREKHDATVMVTVTNANDNQSKYYYVKFVYDRGIQEAFRIDHLVMSPTQTYNILQSEALMAGDSVTATVPAADTSKGLELTVSGVSGQNGSSAFGVSLADYSKNNVFKPANLIGTIHVVVTRAGQEIMNGDYQYDLTPVPLITDGTGINVTLWTKEQLKQKDATSYSVNRASYGIDISFDKVANPALQNVKYIEVAYGDKLYTNSEKYAWTYEDRKKSQVKYGFRGPIPVSDDYPYNVVPQGYTEVHDQFAYIFLYDEHKKLIGCYVQELHFDADHVGEGVTIVPPVVK
;
A
#
# COMPACT_ATOMS: atom_id res chain seq x y z
N MET A 1 -84.81 40.93 -10.24
CA MET A 1 -83.52 41.31 -10.86
C MET A 1 -82.42 40.35 -10.40
N LYS A 2 -82.47 39.12 -10.92
CA LYS A 2 -81.51 38.01 -10.73
C LYS A 2 -81.44 37.31 -12.11
N LYS A 3 -80.27 36.80 -12.52
CA LYS A 3 -79.87 36.51 -13.93
C LYS A 3 -79.41 37.75 -14.73
N PHE A 4 -78.17 38.22 -14.52
CA PHE A 4 -77.32 38.86 -15.57
C PHE A 4 -75.85 39.13 -15.13
N ARG A 5 -75.29 38.35 -14.17
CA ARG A 5 -73.98 38.65 -13.54
C ARG A 5 -73.06 37.45 -13.26
N SER A 6 -73.24 36.32 -13.94
CA SER A 6 -72.47 35.07 -13.69
C SER A 6 -71.87 34.40 -14.94
N VAL A 7 -71.68 35.12 -16.04
CA VAL A 7 -71.19 34.54 -17.32
C VAL A 7 -69.98 35.31 -17.91
N LEU A 8 -69.51 36.39 -17.28
CA LEU A 8 -68.48 37.27 -17.85
C LEU A 8 -67.05 37.03 -17.33
N SER A 9 -66.80 35.95 -16.59
CA SER A 9 -65.46 35.63 -16.03
C SER A 9 -64.88 34.30 -16.51
N ALA A 10 -65.52 33.63 -17.48
CA ALA A 10 -65.14 32.28 -17.94
C ALA A 10 -64.67 32.23 -19.41
N LEU A 11 -64.39 33.38 -20.04
CA LEU A 11 -64.19 33.47 -21.50
C LEU A 11 -62.95 34.30 -21.92
N LEU A 12 -62.02 34.59 -20.99
CA LEU A 12 -60.78 35.34 -21.28
C LEU A 12 -59.49 34.50 -21.10
N ALA A 13 -59.60 33.19 -20.84
CA ALA A 13 -58.48 32.31 -20.52
C ALA A 13 -58.21 31.21 -21.59
N VAL A 14 -58.84 31.31 -22.76
CA VAL A 14 -58.80 30.28 -23.84
C VAL A 14 -58.39 30.91 -25.19
N SER A 15 -57.66 32.03 -25.16
CA SER A 15 -57.32 32.84 -26.35
C SER A 15 -55.84 32.78 -26.76
N LEU A 16 -55.13 31.69 -26.44
CA LEU A 16 -53.69 31.53 -26.70
C LEU A 16 -53.32 30.17 -27.30
N VAL A 17 -54.29 29.48 -27.91
CA VAL A 17 -54.10 28.23 -28.65
C VAL A 17 -54.82 28.36 -30.00
N PHE A 18 -54.23 27.80 -31.07
CA PHE A 18 -54.64 27.83 -32.50
C PHE A 18 -54.36 29.11 -33.32
N GLY A 19 -53.79 28.91 -34.53
CA GLY A 19 -53.92 29.84 -35.66
C GLY A 19 -52.64 30.54 -36.17
N THR A 20 -51.47 29.89 -36.27
CA THR A 20 -50.96 29.24 -37.50
C THR A 20 -50.60 30.12 -38.72
N LEU A 21 -49.35 29.91 -39.21
CA LEU A 21 -48.97 29.50 -40.58
C LEU A 21 -48.37 30.49 -41.61
N LEU A 22 -47.25 29.97 -42.19
CA LEU A 22 -46.53 30.26 -43.46
C LEU A 22 -45.30 31.20 -43.36
N ALA A 23 -44.09 30.85 -43.83
CA ALA A 23 -43.55 29.65 -44.52
C ALA A 23 -41.98 29.72 -44.54
N SER A 24 -41.15 28.69 -44.76
CA SER A 24 -41.27 27.21 -44.76
C SER A 24 -39.87 26.53 -44.90
N VAL A 25 -39.77 25.23 -44.53
CA VAL A 25 -38.96 24.10 -45.10
C VAL A 25 -37.61 24.41 -45.80
N SER A 26 -36.44 23.81 -45.53
CA SER A 26 -35.99 22.60 -44.77
C SER A 26 -34.56 22.89 -44.23
N ALA A 27 -33.98 22.18 -43.25
CA ALA A 27 -33.98 20.74 -43.06
C ALA A 27 -34.17 20.31 -41.60
N ALA A 28 -34.82 19.16 -41.41
CA ALA A 28 -34.80 18.45 -40.14
C ALA A 28 -33.44 17.73 -39.99
N SER A 29 -32.66 18.09 -38.98
CA SER A 29 -31.81 17.09 -38.34
C SER A 29 -32.73 16.14 -37.57
N SER A 30 -32.63 14.85 -37.88
CA SER A 30 -33.20 13.79 -37.04
C SER A 30 -32.68 13.95 -35.60
N PRO A 31 -33.37 13.44 -34.56
CA PRO A 31 -32.64 13.02 -33.36
C PRO A 31 -31.54 12.07 -33.84
N GLU A 32 -30.29 12.53 -33.78
CA GLU A 32 -29.20 11.80 -34.44
C GLU A 32 -28.88 10.55 -33.67
N ASN A 33 -29.13 9.41 -34.29
CA ASN A 33 -28.53 8.18 -33.81
C ASN A 33 -27.02 8.27 -34.07
N VAL A 34 -26.26 8.53 -32.99
CA VAL A 34 -24.78 8.60 -32.97
C VAL A 34 -24.14 7.39 -33.65
N GLU A 35 -24.82 6.24 -33.69
CA GLU A 35 -24.35 5.03 -34.38
C GLU A 35 -24.24 5.14 -35.90
N LYS A 36 -24.94 6.09 -36.53
CA LYS A 36 -24.91 6.33 -37.99
C LYS A 36 -24.09 7.55 -38.39
N HIS A 37 -23.57 8.30 -37.41
CA HIS A 37 -22.76 9.50 -37.67
C HIS A 37 -21.36 9.11 -38.18
N TRP A 38 -20.73 9.95 -39.02
CA TRP A 38 -19.42 9.63 -39.59
C TRP A 38 -18.31 9.49 -38.53
N ALA A 39 -18.45 10.18 -37.40
CA ALA A 39 -17.54 10.10 -36.25
C ALA A 39 -17.99 9.06 -35.19
N ALA A 40 -18.98 8.20 -35.47
CA ALA A 40 -19.56 7.24 -34.53
C ALA A 40 -18.52 6.42 -33.76
N GLY A 41 -17.49 5.90 -34.46
CA GLY A 41 -16.43 5.10 -33.85
C GLY A 41 -15.62 5.89 -32.82
N THR A 42 -15.14 7.08 -33.19
CA THR A 42 -14.35 7.93 -32.29
C THR A 42 -15.19 8.47 -31.13
N LEU A 43 -16.45 8.85 -31.37
CA LEU A 43 -17.38 9.29 -30.33
C LEU A 43 -17.68 8.17 -29.32
N LYS A 44 -17.90 6.93 -29.79
CA LYS A 44 -18.09 5.75 -28.92
C LYS A 44 -16.82 5.45 -28.10
N LYS A 45 -15.63 5.49 -28.73
CA LYS A 45 -14.33 5.33 -28.07
C LYS A 45 -14.13 6.37 -26.96
N TRP A 46 -14.37 7.65 -27.26
CA TRP A 46 -14.21 8.75 -26.31
C TRP A 46 -15.22 8.72 -25.17
N LEU A 47 -16.47 8.30 -25.44
CA LEU A 47 -17.50 8.16 -24.42
C LEU A 47 -17.15 7.02 -23.47
N ALA A 48 -16.68 5.88 -23.99
CA ALA A 48 -16.24 4.74 -23.18
C ALA A 48 -15.05 5.09 -22.29
N ALA A 49 -14.09 5.88 -22.80
CA ALA A 49 -12.90 6.33 -22.06
C ALA A 49 -13.12 7.60 -21.20
N GLY A 50 -14.37 8.04 -20.99
CA GLY A 50 -14.70 9.23 -20.18
C GLY A 50 -14.24 10.59 -20.74
N LEU A 51 -13.61 10.63 -21.92
CA LEU A 51 -13.00 11.82 -22.52
C LEU A 51 -14.05 12.82 -23.06
N ILE A 52 -15.24 12.32 -23.42
CA ILE A 52 -16.43 13.12 -23.75
C ILE A 52 -17.61 12.69 -22.89
N GLN A 53 -18.38 13.67 -22.43
CA GLN A 53 -19.65 13.46 -21.73
C GLN A 53 -20.82 13.91 -22.63
N GLY A 54 -21.99 13.32 -22.41
CA GLY A 54 -23.25 13.80 -22.98
C GLY A 54 -23.70 15.13 -22.35
N TYR A 55 -24.66 15.79 -22.99
CA TYR A 55 -25.38 16.91 -22.39
C TYR A 55 -26.40 16.39 -21.35
N PRO A 56 -26.90 17.24 -20.44
CA PRO A 56 -27.89 16.84 -19.43
C PRO A 56 -29.21 16.27 -19.98
N ASP A 57 -29.49 16.47 -21.27
CA ASP A 57 -30.61 15.85 -22.00
C ASP A 57 -30.31 14.42 -22.53
N GLY A 58 -29.16 13.85 -22.17
CA GLY A 58 -28.73 12.51 -22.57
C GLY A 58 -28.16 12.41 -23.99
N THR A 59 -28.04 13.52 -24.72
CA THR A 59 -27.56 13.51 -26.12
C THR A 59 -26.09 13.89 -26.25
N LEU A 60 -25.41 13.40 -27.30
CA LEU A 60 -24.01 13.78 -27.60
C LEU A 60 -23.87 14.97 -28.57
N LYS A 61 -24.91 15.32 -29.32
CA LYS A 61 -24.98 16.44 -30.28
C LYS A 61 -23.70 16.59 -31.15
N PRO A 62 -23.35 15.58 -31.97
CA PRO A 62 -22.07 15.56 -32.68
C PRO A 62 -21.87 16.73 -33.65
N ASP A 63 -22.94 17.18 -34.32
CA ASP A 63 -22.88 18.33 -35.23
C ASP A 63 -23.08 19.70 -34.55
N ALA A 64 -23.27 19.76 -33.22
CA ALA A 64 -23.35 21.04 -32.52
C ALA A 64 -21.96 21.72 -32.47
N PRO A 65 -21.88 23.06 -32.68
CA PRO A 65 -20.68 23.83 -32.42
C PRO A 65 -20.25 23.71 -30.94
N VAL A 66 -18.95 23.53 -30.68
CA VAL A 66 -18.42 23.60 -29.31
C VAL A 66 -17.94 25.00 -28.96
N THR A 67 -18.22 25.42 -27.72
CA THR A 67 -17.70 26.67 -27.16
C THR A 67 -16.22 26.56 -26.78
N ARG A 68 -15.54 27.70 -26.61
CA ARG A 68 -14.14 27.75 -26.14
C ARG A 68 -13.97 27.06 -24.78
N GLY A 69 -14.93 27.22 -23.87
CA GLY A 69 -14.95 26.50 -22.58
C GLY A 69 -15.14 24.98 -22.74
N GLU A 70 -16.07 24.54 -23.60
CA GLU A 70 -16.26 23.10 -23.86
C GLU A 70 -15.05 22.47 -24.55
N PHE A 71 -14.40 23.20 -25.46
CA PHE A 71 -13.20 22.72 -26.14
C PHE A 71 -12.00 22.66 -25.20
N ALA A 72 -11.83 23.63 -24.29
CA ALA A 72 -10.85 23.56 -23.21
C ALA A 72 -11.10 22.33 -22.31
N ALA A 73 -12.34 22.06 -21.94
CA ALA A 73 -12.70 20.90 -21.13
C ALA A 73 -12.45 19.55 -21.85
N LEU A 74 -12.72 19.47 -23.16
CA LEU A 74 -12.39 18.29 -23.97
C LEU A 74 -10.86 18.08 -24.03
N LEU A 75 -10.08 19.16 -24.20
CA LEU A 75 -8.62 19.13 -24.17
C LEU A 75 -8.08 18.67 -22.80
N ASN A 76 -8.57 19.23 -21.70
CA ASN A 76 -8.16 18.85 -20.35
C ASN A 76 -8.42 17.37 -20.08
N ARG A 77 -9.61 16.84 -20.41
CA ARG A 77 -9.88 15.40 -20.24
C ARG A 77 -9.01 14.52 -21.15
N ALA A 78 -8.84 14.92 -22.41
CA ALA A 78 -8.05 14.18 -23.40
C ALA A 78 -6.59 14.02 -22.97
N PHE A 79 -5.97 15.13 -22.54
CA PHE A 79 -4.57 15.21 -22.12
C PHE A 79 -4.38 15.10 -20.59
N GLY A 80 -5.46 14.76 -19.87
CA GLY A 80 -5.48 14.55 -18.42
C GLY A 80 -4.98 15.72 -17.57
N LEU A 81 -5.15 16.95 -18.04
CA LEU A 81 -4.73 18.15 -17.32
C LEU A 81 -5.73 18.48 -16.20
N LYS A 82 -5.22 18.52 -14.97
CA LYS A 82 -5.92 18.93 -13.75
C LYS A 82 -4.98 19.75 -12.86
N ASP A 83 -5.47 20.79 -12.23
CA ASP A 83 -4.75 21.50 -11.16
C ASP A 83 -5.76 22.24 -10.26
N GLU A 84 -5.85 21.85 -8.99
CA GLU A 84 -6.82 22.40 -8.04
C GLU A 84 -6.45 23.79 -7.52
N ALA A 85 -5.20 24.24 -7.74
CA ALA A 85 -4.70 25.54 -7.28
C ALA A 85 -4.81 26.67 -8.33
N ALA A 86 -5.29 26.38 -9.55
CA ALA A 86 -5.26 27.31 -10.69
C ALA A 86 -6.21 28.52 -10.52
N GLY A 87 -5.64 29.69 -10.19
CA GLY A 87 -6.37 30.97 -10.12
C GLY A 87 -6.15 31.86 -11.35
N VAL A 88 -7.18 32.09 -12.16
CA VAL A 88 -7.15 33.05 -13.28
C VAL A 88 -8.16 34.19 -13.09
N SER A 89 -7.93 35.31 -13.77
CA SER A 89 -8.81 36.49 -13.71
C SER A 89 -9.09 37.00 -15.13
N PHE A 90 -10.35 36.92 -15.54
CA PHE A 90 -10.87 37.52 -16.77
C PHE A 90 -12.22 38.19 -16.45
N ASN A 91 -12.53 39.28 -17.15
CA ASN A 91 -13.74 40.09 -16.91
C ASN A 91 -15.04 39.31 -17.20
N ASP A 92 -14.98 38.29 -18.07
CA ASP A 92 -16.09 37.45 -18.51
C ASP A 92 -16.06 36.02 -17.95
N LEU A 93 -15.16 35.72 -17.00
CA LEU A 93 -15.01 34.42 -16.36
C LEU A 93 -15.08 34.51 -14.81
N PRO A 94 -16.27 34.72 -14.23
CA PRO A 94 -16.43 34.68 -12.78
C PRO A 94 -16.18 33.25 -12.24
N LYS A 95 -15.70 33.14 -11.00
CA LYS A 95 -15.38 31.84 -10.34
C LYS A 95 -16.54 30.83 -10.31
N ALA A 96 -17.79 31.30 -10.38
CA ALA A 96 -18.98 30.45 -10.42
C ALA A 96 -19.36 29.94 -11.83
N ASN A 97 -18.62 30.32 -12.88
CA ASN A 97 -18.81 29.79 -14.23
C ASN A 97 -18.30 28.34 -14.27
N TRP A 98 -19.10 27.42 -14.82
CA TRP A 98 -18.74 26.01 -14.93
C TRP A 98 -17.40 25.77 -15.65
N ALA A 99 -17.07 26.63 -16.63
CA ALA A 99 -15.82 26.56 -17.39
C ALA A 99 -14.63 27.23 -16.69
N TYR A 100 -14.79 27.79 -15.47
CA TYR A 100 -13.73 28.53 -14.79
C TYR A 100 -12.49 27.66 -14.55
N HIS A 101 -12.68 26.46 -14.00
CA HIS A 101 -11.58 25.53 -13.69
C HIS A 101 -10.88 25.06 -14.97
N ASP A 102 -11.65 24.60 -15.97
CA ASP A 102 -11.09 24.13 -17.25
C ASP A 102 -10.26 25.20 -17.95
N ILE A 103 -10.73 26.46 -17.94
CA ILE A 103 -10.00 27.58 -18.53
C ILE A 103 -8.79 27.99 -17.68
N ALA A 104 -8.85 27.87 -16.36
CA ALA A 104 -7.71 28.13 -15.48
C ALA A 104 -6.55 27.17 -15.79
N VAL A 105 -6.84 25.86 -15.84
CA VAL A 105 -5.90 24.82 -16.27
C VAL A 105 -5.38 25.10 -17.68
N ALA A 106 -6.25 25.48 -18.62
CA ALA A 106 -5.87 25.73 -20.01
C ALA A 106 -4.91 26.92 -20.20
N VAL A 107 -5.06 27.96 -19.39
CA VAL A 107 -4.19 29.14 -19.38
C VAL A 107 -2.85 28.84 -18.70
N GLN A 108 -2.87 28.12 -17.57
CA GLN A 108 -1.66 27.71 -16.85
C GLN A 108 -0.81 26.71 -17.66
N ALA A 109 -1.45 25.77 -18.36
CA ALA A 109 -0.82 24.87 -19.32
C ALA A 109 -0.36 25.58 -20.61
N GLY A 110 -0.63 26.89 -20.76
CA GLY A 110 -0.13 27.73 -21.84
C GLY A 110 -0.77 27.51 -23.21
N TYR A 111 -1.74 26.60 -23.35
CA TYR A 111 -2.36 26.29 -24.63
C TYR A 111 -3.54 27.19 -24.99
N LEU A 112 -4.20 27.79 -23.99
CA LEU A 112 -5.27 28.77 -24.17
C LEU A 112 -4.80 30.17 -23.76
N GLN A 113 -5.15 31.18 -24.56
CA GLN A 113 -4.95 32.59 -24.22
C GLN A 113 -6.28 33.36 -24.32
N GLY A 114 -6.35 34.50 -23.62
CA GLY A 114 -7.51 35.40 -23.66
C GLY A 114 -7.75 36.00 -25.05
N THR A 115 -8.99 36.40 -25.32
CA THR A 115 -9.43 36.98 -26.61
C THR A 115 -9.13 38.48 -26.73
N GLY A 116 -8.42 39.06 -25.75
CA GLY A 116 -8.13 40.49 -25.65
C GLY A 116 -9.09 41.23 -24.71
N GLY A 117 -8.75 42.47 -24.34
CA GLY A 117 -9.61 43.30 -23.46
C GLY A 117 -9.85 42.75 -22.05
N GLY A 118 -9.01 41.80 -21.59
CA GLY A 118 -9.22 41.10 -20.32
C GLY A 118 -10.27 39.99 -20.36
N ASN A 119 -10.71 39.55 -21.55
CA ASN A 119 -11.70 38.50 -21.74
C ASN A 119 -11.08 37.17 -22.21
N VAL A 120 -11.83 36.07 -22.04
CA VAL A 120 -11.46 34.73 -22.52
C VAL A 120 -12.55 34.07 -23.40
N SER A 121 -13.73 34.68 -23.45
CA SER A 121 -14.91 34.31 -24.25
C SER A 121 -15.38 32.86 -24.05
N PRO A 122 -15.65 32.40 -22.82
CA PRO A 122 -15.90 30.99 -22.52
C PRO A 122 -17.09 30.39 -23.30
N ALA A 123 -18.16 31.17 -23.49
CA ALA A 123 -19.38 30.76 -24.17
C ALA A 123 -19.37 31.00 -25.71
N GLN A 124 -18.30 31.56 -26.26
CA GLN A 124 -18.18 31.76 -27.72
C GLN A 124 -17.87 30.43 -28.40
N ALA A 125 -18.56 30.12 -29.51
CA ALA A 125 -18.22 28.98 -30.36
C ALA A 125 -16.78 29.11 -30.89
N ALA A 126 -15.96 28.07 -30.72
CA ALA A 126 -14.56 28.09 -31.13
C ALA A 126 -14.43 27.95 -32.65
N ALA A 127 -13.74 28.87 -33.32
CA ALA A 127 -13.44 28.76 -34.74
C ALA A 127 -12.38 27.68 -34.99
N ARG A 128 -12.44 26.98 -36.13
CA ARG A 128 -11.49 25.90 -36.49
C ARG A 128 -10.03 26.33 -36.43
N GLN A 129 -9.71 27.58 -36.78
CA GLN A 129 -8.35 28.13 -36.65
C GLN A 129 -7.94 28.41 -35.18
N GLU A 130 -8.87 28.79 -34.30
CA GLU A 130 -8.60 28.96 -32.85
C GLU A 130 -8.34 27.60 -32.19
N ALA A 131 -9.22 26.63 -32.46
CA ALA A 131 -9.07 25.26 -32.00
C ALA A 131 -7.72 24.66 -32.43
N SER A 132 -7.29 24.95 -33.67
CA SER A 132 -5.99 24.52 -34.19
C SER A 132 -4.80 25.14 -33.45
N VAL A 133 -4.88 26.41 -33.03
CA VAL A 133 -3.84 27.02 -32.19
C VAL A 133 -3.77 26.32 -30.82
N MET A 134 -4.92 26.08 -30.19
CA MET A 134 -4.97 25.37 -28.90
C MET A 134 -4.37 23.96 -28.97
N VAL A 135 -4.71 23.19 -30.02
CA VAL A 135 -4.18 21.82 -30.23
C VAL A 135 -2.70 21.83 -30.62
N ALA A 136 -2.22 22.80 -31.40
CA ALA A 136 -0.79 22.89 -31.71
C ALA A 136 0.04 23.28 -30.46
N ASN A 137 -0.49 24.14 -29.60
CA ASN A 137 0.19 24.59 -28.39
C ASN A 137 0.31 23.48 -27.33
N ILE A 138 -0.76 22.71 -27.07
CA ILE A 138 -0.74 21.60 -26.09
C ILE A 138 0.18 20.46 -26.54
N LEU A 139 0.29 20.22 -27.86
CA LEU A 139 1.23 19.28 -28.47
C LEU A 139 2.66 19.82 -28.59
N HIS A 140 2.89 21.09 -28.22
CA HIS A 140 4.17 21.79 -28.34
C HIS A 140 4.79 21.72 -29.75
N LEU A 141 3.96 21.77 -30.80
CA LEU A 141 4.43 21.69 -32.19
C LEU A 141 5.19 22.96 -32.60
N ASP A 142 6.14 22.83 -33.51
CA ASP A 142 6.78 23.97 -34.15
C ASP A 142 5.81 24.69 -35.09
N THR A 143 5.34 25.85 -34.64
CA THR A 143 4.43 26.74 -35.37
C THR A 143 5.15 27.93 -36.01
N LYS A 144 6.48 27.98 -35.97
CA LYS A 144 7.28 29.11 -36.45
C LYS A 144 8.03 28.82 -37.74
N THR A 145 8.51 27.58 -37.92
CA THR A 145 9.32 27.23 -39.12
C THR A 145 8.46 26.84 -40.32
N ASN A 146 7.31 26.19 -40.10
CA ASN A 146 6.36 25.82 -41.13
C ASN A 146 5.07 26.63 -41.02
N THR A 147 4.78 27.43 -42.06
CA THR A 147 3.51 28.17 -42.22
C THR A 147 2.80 27.83 -43.53
N ASP A 148 3.17 26.72 -44.18
CA ASP A 148 2.58 26.33 -45.46
C ASP A 148 1.18 25.72 -45.29
N VAL A 149 0.20 26.54 -45.67
CA VAL A 149 -1.22 26.19 -45.72
C VAL A 149 -1.75 26.06 -47.15
N SER A 150 -0.87 26.04 -48.17
CA SER A 150 -1.23 26.04 -49.61
C SER A 150 -2.07 24.84 -50.05
N GLN A 151 -2.05 23.75 -49.29
CA GLN A 151 -2.91 22.58 -49.47
C GLN A 151 -4.42 22.90 -49.31
N PHE A 152 -4.78 24.02 -48.68
CA PHE A 152 -6.17 24.45 -48.48
C PHE A 152 -6.56 25.52 -49.50
N LYS A 153 -7.66 25.32 -50.23
CA LYS A 153 -8.12 26.25 -51.28
C LYS A 153 -8.54 27.62 -50.74
N ASP A 154 -8.93 27.68 -49.47
CA ASP A 154 -9.30 28.89 -48.74
C ASP A 154 -8.17 29.41 -47.84
N ALA A 155 -6.91 29.05 -48.10
CA ALA A 155 -5.73 29.49 -47.35
C ALA A 155 -5.64 31.00 -47.10
N ALA A 156 -6.14 31.82 -48.05
CA ALA A 156 -6.21 33.27 -47.93
C ALA A 156 -7.16 33.77 -46.82
N GLN A 157 -8.04 32.91 -46.29
CA GLN A 157 -8.94 33.22 -45.16
C GLN A 157 -8.35 32.84 -43.80
N ILE A 158 -7.25 32.08 -43.76
CA ILE A 158 -6.57 31.66 -42.53
C ILE A 158 -5.78 32.86 -42.01
N ALA A 159 -6.06 33.29 -40.78
CA ALA A 159 -5.40 34.45 -40.20
C ALA A 159 -3.93 34.17 -39.90
N ASP A 160 -3.03 35.16 -40.12
CA ASP A 160 -1.58 34.96 -40.03
C ASP A 160 -1.11 34.38 -38.69
N TRP A 161 -1.72 34.79 -37.59
CA TRP A 161 -1.44 34.27 -36.23
C TRP A 161 -1.76 32.77 -36.06
N SER A 162 -2.56 32.18 -36.93
CA SER A 162 -2.96 30.77 -36.90
C SER A 162 -2.27 29.90 -37.95
N LYS A 163 -1.65 30.49 -38.99
CA LYS A 163 -1.09 29.75 -40.14
C LYS A 163 -0.07 28.70 -39.72
N GLY A 164 0.82 29.02 -38.79
CA GLY A 164 1.82 28.08 -38.27
C GLY A 164 1.20 26.86 -37.59
N SER A 165 0.18 27.08 -36.76
CA SER A 165 -0.54 25.99 -36.07
C SER A 165 -1.35 25.13 -37.04
N VAL A 166 -2.03 25.75 -38.00
CA VAL A 166 -2.80 25.02 -39.02
C VAL A 166 -1.86 24.22 -39.93
N ALA A 167 -0.73 24.78 -40.36
CA ALA A 167 0.29 24.08 -41.13
C ALA A 167 0.89 22.89 -40.35
N ALA A 168 1.30 23.10 -39.10
CA ALA A 168 1.88 22.06 -38.24
C ALA A 168 0.92 20.88 -38.03
N LEU A 169 -0.37 21.15 -37.74
CA LEU A 169 -1.37 20.10 -37.58
C LEU A 169 -1.70 19.39 -38.90
N ALA A 170 -1.68 20.11 -40.03
CA ALA A 170 -1.96 19.52 -41.34
C ALA A 170 -0.80 18.61 -41.80
N SER A 171 0.46 19.03 -41.62
CA SER A 171 1.65 18.20 -41.88
C SER A 171 1.66 16.92 -41.04
N ASN A 172 1.16 16.99 -39.79
CA ASN A 172 0.99 15.84 -38.91
C ASN A 172 -0.32 15.05 -39.14
N LYS A 173 -1.11 15.40 -40.16
CA LYS A 173 -2.40 14.77 -40.52
C LYS A 173 -3.47 14.80 -39.41
N ILE A 174 -3.33 15.70 -38.43
CA ILE A 174 -4.31 15.92 -37.35
C ILE A 174 -5.53 16.69 -37.87
N VAL A 175 -5.30 17.71 -38.70
CA VAL A 175 -6.37 18.44 -39.40
C VAL A 175 -6.29 18.19 -40.90
N LYS A 176 -7.45 18.20 -41.55
CA LYS A 176 -7.60 18.08 -43.00
C LYS A 176 -8.69 19.03 -43.50
N GLY A 177 -8.72 19.25 -44.81
CA GLY A 177 -9.78 20.01 -45.46
C GLY A 177 -11.10 19.23 -45.53
N ASP A 178 -12.18 19.93 -45.86
CA ASP A 178 -13.43 19.33 -46.30
C ASP A 178 -13.28 18.62 -47.66
N GLU A 179 -14.35 17.97 -48.13
CA GLU A 179 -14.37 17.26 -49.43
C GLU A 179 -14.07 18.18 -50.63
N GLN A 180 -14.28 19.49 -50.47
CA GLN A 180 -14.01 20.50 -51.48
C GLN A 180 -12.55 21.00 -51.39
N GLY A 181 -11.80 20.66 -50.35
CA GLY A 181 -10.40 21.05 -50.12
C GLY A 181 -10.22 22.36 -49.35
N ASN A 182 -11.22 22.81 -48.59
CA ASN A 182 -11.15 24.02 -47.76
C ASN A 182 -10.91 23.66 -46.28
N PHE A 183 -10.14 24.46 -45.56
CA PHE A 183 -9.94 24.33 -44.12
C PHE A 183 -11.12 24.92 -43.31
N ARG A 184 -11.83 25.91 -43.86
CA ARG A 184 -12.94 26.67 -43.25
C ARG A 184 -12.54 27.37 -41.94
N PRO A 185 -11.48 28.22 -41.93
CA PRO A 185 -10.85 28.74 -40.71
C PRO A 185 -11.79 29.47 -39.75
N LYS A 186 -12.79 30.18 -40.31
CA LYS A 186 -13.76 30.99 -39.56
C LYS A 186 -15.04 30.24 -39.18
N ALA A 187 -15.23 29.01 -39.67
CA ALA A 187 -16.36 28.19 -39.24
C ALA A 187 -16.11 27.70 -37.81
N SER A 188 -17.17 27.59 -37.01
CA SER A 188 -17.10 26.93 -35.71
C SER A 188 -16.80 25.45 -35.89
N ILE A 189 -15.93 24.89 -35.05
CA ILE A 189 -15.68 23.45 -35.03
C ILE A 189 -16.87 22.72 -34.39
N THR A 190 -17.34 21.63 -35.00
CA THR A 190 -18.40 20.81 -34.38
C THR A 190 -17.83 19.89 -33.29
N ARG A 191 -18.68 19.36 -32.42
CA ARG A 191 -18.28 18.44 -31.34
C ARG A 191 -17.64 17.15 -31.86
N ALA A 192 -18.13 16.62 -32.98
CA ALA A 192 -17.53 15.48 -33.67
C ALA A 192 -16.18 15.84 -34.31
N GLU A 193 -16.07 16.99 -34.97
CA GLU A 193 -14.79 17.46 -35.53
C GLU A 193 -13.74 17.67 -34.42
N ALA A 194 -14.13 18.28 -33.30
CA ALA A 194 -13.29 18.47 -32.13
C ALA A 194 -12.77 17.13 -31.60
N VAL A 195 -13.65 16.15 -31.36
CA VAL A 195 -13.27 14.81 -30.90
C VAL A 195 -12.32 14.11 -31.88
N VAL A 196 -12.57 14.19 -33.19
CA VAL A 196 -11.71 13.53 -34.20
C VAL A 196 -10.35 14.20 -34.33
N VAL A 197 -10.29 15.54 -34.28
CA VAL A 197 -9.01 16.28 -34.25
C VAL A 197 -8.21 15.94 -32.99
N LEU A 198 -8.87 15.87 -31.82
CA LEU A 198 -8.20 15.53 -30.58
C LEU A 198 -7.79 14.06 -30.51
N ASP A 199 -8.55 13.13 -31.08
CA ASP A 199 -8.15 11.71 -31.17
C ASP A 199 -6.90 11.53 -32.03
N ALA A 200 -6.81 12.27 -33.13
CA ALA A 200 -5.61 12.31 -33.97
C ALA A 200 -4.43 13.03 -33.27
N ALA A 201 -4.69 14.05 -32.45
CA ALA A 201 -3.68 14.73 -31.64
C ALA A 201 -3.08 13.80 -30.57
N LEU A 202 -3.94 13.07 -29.84
CA LEU A 202 -3.51 12.01 -28.91
C LEU A 202 -2.76 10.91 -29.65
N ALA A 203 -3.22 10.50 -30.84
CA ALA A 203 -2.50 9.54 -31.66
C ALA A 203 -1.11 10.05 -32.08
N LEU A 204 -0.92 11.36 -32.36
CA LEU A 204 0.41 11.90 -32.64
C LEU A 204 1.31 11.89 -31.40
N GLN A 205 0.79 12.31 -30.23
CA GLN A 205 1.54 12.23 -28.97
C GLN A 205 2.00 10.79 -28.70
N ASN A 206 1.11 9.82 -28.95
CA ASN A 206 1.39 8.39 -28.82
C ASN A 206 2.34 7.84 -29.91
N ASN A 207 2.49 8.50 -31.05
CA ASN A 207 3.28 8.05 -32.21
C ASN A 207 4.64 8.76 -32.36
N ASN A 208 5.04 9.61 -31.40
CA ASN A 208 6.45 10.01 -31.30
C ASN A 208 7.29 8.73 -31.18
N SER A 209 8.26 8.57 -32.08
CA SER A 209 9.08 7.35 -32.17
C SER A 209 9.71 7.02 -30.82
N VAL A 210 9.87 5.73 -30.52
CA VAL A 210 10.51 5.28 -29.26
C VAL A 210 11.87 5.95 -29.12
N ALA A 211 11.95 6.90 -28.20
CA ALA A 211 13.11 7.75 -27.97
C ALA A 211 14.17 7.01 -27.16
N LYS A 212 13.75 6.04 -26.33
CA LYS A 212 14.66 5.19 -25.56
C LYS A 212 14.01 3.82 -25.27
N THR A 213 14.78 2.76 -25.44
CA THR A 213 14.45 1.42 -24.96
C THR A 213 15.42 1.02 -23.87
N PHE A 214 14.92 0.45 -22.78
CA PHE A 214 15.69 -0.17 -21.71
C PHE A 214 15.52 -1.70 -21.82
N ASP A 215 16.46 -2.33 -22.51
CA ASP A 215 16.43 -3.74 -22.92
C ASP A 215 17.34 -4.66 -22.08
N LYS A 216 17.87 -4.14 -20.96
CA LYS A 216 18.72 -4.86 -20.00
C LYS A 216 18.39 -4.42 -18.58
N ALA A 217 18.58 -5.31 -17.62
CA ALA A 217 18.50 -4.98 -16.19
C ALA A 217 19.52 -3.87 -15.83
N GLY A 218 19.16 -3.01 -14.88
CA GLY A 218 20.02 -1.93 -14.40
C GLY A 218 19.26 -0.70 -13.92
N VAL A 219 20.00 0.23 -13.31
CA VAL A 219 19.50 1.54 -12.87
C VAL A 219 19.80 2.58 -13.94
N TYR A 220 18.79 3.37 -14.32
CA TYR A 220 18.85 4.34 -15.40
C TYR A 220 18.35 5.72 -14.94
N GLY A 221 19.10 6.77 -15.32
CA GLY A 221 18.85 8.15 -14.88
C GLY A 221 19.72 8.53 -13.68
N SER A 222 20.10 9.81 -13.60
CA SER A 222 20.96 10.35 -12.53
C SER A 222 20.36 10.13 -11.13
N ALA A 223 21.23 9.93 -10.13
CA ALA A 223 20.81 9.91 -8.72
C ALA A 223 20.41 11.30 -8.19
N ASP A 224 21.02 12.36 -8.73
CA ASP A 224 20.98 13.72 -8.14
C ASP A 224 20.20 14.74 -8.96
N LYS A 225 19.82 14.41 -10.21
CA LYS A 225 19.26 15.37 -11.18
C LYS A 225 18.12 14.77 -11.97
N THR A 226 17.07 15.55 -12.18
CA THR A 226 15.96 15.17 -13.05
C THR A 226 16.36 15.29 -14.52
N GLU A 227 16.35 14.17 -15.25
CA GLU A 227 16.53 14.13 -16.70
C GLU A 227 15.18 14.23 -17.43
N THR A 228 15.16 14.64 -18.69
CA THR A 228 13.95 14.65 -19.53
C THR A 228 14.15 13.83 -20.79
N ILE A 229 13.28 12.83 -21.01
CA ILE A 229 13.21 12.07 -22.26
C ILE A 229 12.09 12.65 -23.13
N ASN A 230 12.48 13.16 -24.30
CA ASN A 230 11.56 13.71 -25.27
C ASN A 230 11.03 12.61 -26.21
N GLY A 231 9.80 12.15 -25.97
CA GLY A 231 9.15 11.07 -26.73
C GLY A 231 8.84 9.84 -25.88
N ASN A 232 8.55 8.72 -26.56
CA ASN A 232 8.13 7.48 -25.92
C ASN A 232 9.30 6.67 -25.34
N VAL A 233 9.06 5.95 -24.25
CA VAL A 233 10.01 5.04 -23.61
C VAL A 233 9.45 3.62 -23.61
N VAL A 234 10.32 2.64 -23.84
CA VAL A 234 10.00 1.21 -23.68
C VAL A 234 10.94 0.60 -22.64
N ILE A 235 10.39 -0.16 -21.69
CA ILE A 235 11.13 -1.05 -20.80
C ILE A 235 10.81 -2.47 -21.25
N SER A 236 11.82 -3.21 -21.70
CA SER A 236 11.67 -4.55 -22.31
C SER A 236 12.57 -5.60 -21.66
N ALA A 237 13.06 -5.33 -20.45
CA ALA A 237 13.79 -6.28 -19.61
C ALA A 237 13.36 -6.16 -18.15
N ALA A 238 13.40 -7.27 -17.43
CA ALA A 238 13.26 -7.32 -15.98
C ALA A 238 14.47 -6.70 -15.27
N GLY A 239 14.30 -6.28 -14.01
CA GLY A 239 15.34 -5.66 -13.20
C GLY A 239 15.70 -4.23 -13.63
N VAL A 240 14.79 -3.55 -14.33
CA VAL A 240 14.98 -2.15 -14.75
C VAL A 240 14.46 -1.20 -13.68
N THR A 241 15.35 -0.38 -13.12
CA THR A 241 14.97 0.79 -12.32
C THR A 241 15.18 2.05 -13.15
N LEU A 242 14.12 2.82 -13.39
CA LEU A 242 14.20 4.16 -13.97
C LEU A 242 14.06 5.18 -12.83
N GLN A 243 15.01 6.10 -12.69
CA GLN A 243 15.02 7.06 -11.58
C GLN A 243 15.25 8.52 -12.00
N ASN A 244 14.56 9.45 -11.35
CA ASN A 244 14.65 10.90 -11.59
C ASN A 244 14.46 11.29 -13.08
N VAL A 245 13.41 10.78 -13.74
CA VAL A 245 13.16 11.05 -15.18
C VAL A 245 11.77 11.61 -15.42
N VAL A 246 11.69 12.68 -16.24
CA VAL A 246 10.44 13.14 -16.86
C VAL A 246 10.34 12.57 -18.27
N ILE A 247 9.32 11.75 -18.53
CA ILE A 247 8.97 11.23 -19.85
C ILE A 247 7.84 12.11 -20.42
N THR A 248 8.08 12.74 -21.57
CA THR A 248 7.07 13.61 -22.20
C THR A 248 6.06 12.85 -23.08
N GLY A 249 6.42 11.67 -23.56
CA GLY A 249 5.53 10.74 -24.26
C GLY A 249 5.00 9.63 -23.35
N ASN A 250 4.70 8.48 -23.96
CA ASN A 250 4.22 7.28 -23.29
C ASN A 250 5.36 6.45 -22.70
N LEU A 251 5.03 5.59 -21.75
CA LEU A 251 5.90 4.55 -21.21
C LEU A 251 5.27 3.17 -21.48
N THR A 252 5.99 2.25 -22.12
CA THR A 252 5.54 0.87 -22.27
C THR A 252 6.40 -0.06 -21.43
N ILE A 253 5.82 -0.73 -20.44
CA ILE A 253 6.43 -1.89 -19.77
C ILE A 253 6.03 -3.11 -20.59
N ALA A 254 6.92 -3.51 -21.50
CA ALA A 254 6.62 -4.43 -22.57
C ALA A 254 6.53 -5.89 -22.09
N LYS A 255 5.85 -6.74 -22.87
CA LYS A 255 5.65 -8.17 -22.58
C LYS A 255 6.96 -8.93 -22.38
N GLU A 256 8.07 -8.45 -22.96
CA GLU A 256 9.43 -8.99 -22.85
C GLU A 256 9.99 -8.95 -21.42
N VAL A 257 9.42 -8.11 -20.54
CA VAL A 257 9.67 -8.12 -19.08
C VAL A 257 9.17 -9.43 -18.43
N ALA A 258 8.24 -10.15 -19.09
CA ALA A 258 7.62 -11.39 -18.64
C ALA A 258 6.99 -11.25 -17.24
N GLU A 259 7.48 -11.99 -16.24
CA GLU A 259 7.05 -11.92 -14.84
C GLU A 259 7.98 -11.08 -13.95
N GLY A 260 9.07 -10.51 -14.49
CA GLY A 260 10.09 -9.83 -13.70
C GLY A 260 9.80 -8.37 -13.39
N ASP A 261 10.66 -7.78 -12.56
CA ASP A 261 10.35 -6.50 -11.91
C ASP A 261 10.80 -5.26 -12.68
N VAL A 262 10.10 -4.16 -12.44
CA VAL A 262 10.42 -2.81 -12.93
C VAL A 262 10.11 -1.82 -11.82
N THR A 263 11.02 -0.87 -11.58
CA THR A 263 10.85 0.19 -10.58
C THR A 263 10.93 1.56 -11.25
N LEU A 264 9.95 2.42 -10.96
CA LEU A 264 9.92 3.82 -11.37
C LEU A 264 10.07 4.66 -10.10
N LYS A 265 11.21 5.35 -9.94
CA LYS A 265 11.57 6.10 -8.72
C LYS A 265 11.72 7.58 -9.03
N LYS A 266 10.86 8.46 -8.52
CA LYS A 266 10.84 9.89 -8.89
C LYS A 266 10.70 10.10 -10.41
N VAL A 267 9.85 9.29 -11.04
CA VAL A 267 9.56 9.36 -12.48
C VAL A 267 8.25 10.11 -12.71
N THR A 268 8.22 11.03 -13.67
CA THR A 268 7.00 11.67 -14.15
C THR A 268 6.68 11.19 -15.55
N VAL A 269 5.50 10.60 -15.78
CA VAL A 269 5.03 10.22 -17.12
C VAL A 269 3.87 11.14 -17.52
N LYS A 270 4.09 11.99 -18.54
CA LYS A 270 3.07 12.91 -19.07
C LYS A 270 2.10 12.24 -20.04
N GLY A 271 2.50 11.14 -20.67
CA GLY A 271 1.64 10.32 -21.52
C GLY A 271 0.93 9.21 -20.75
N THR A 272 0.53 8.17 -21.48
CA THR A 272 0.00 6.92 -20.91
C THR A 272 1.14 5.93 -20.63
N THR A 273 1.06 5.25 -19.49
CA THR A 273 1.88 4.08 -19.17
C THR A 273 1.12 2.81 -19.50
N THR A 274 1.60 1.99 -20.43
CA THR A 274 0.99 0.67 -20.74
C THR A 274 1.81 -0.43 -20.08
N VAL A 275 1.14 -1.32 -19.33
CA VAL A 275 1.74 -2.45 -18.61
C VAL A 275 1.30 -3.74 -19.30
N ASN A 276 2.20 -4.30 -20.11
CA ASN A 276 2.03 -5.59 -20.82
C ASN A 276 2.89 -6.71 -20.22
N GLY A 277 3.87 -6.39 -19.37
CA GLY A 277 4.73 -7.31 -18.63
C GLY A 277 4.84 -6.93 -17.14
N GLY A 278 5.49 -7.78 -16.37
CA GLY A 278 5.51 -7.76 -14.89
C GLY A 278 4.68 -8.89 -14.29
N GLY A 279 5.15 -9.51 -13.20
CA GLY A 279 4.48 -10.59 -12.48
C GLY A 279 3.79 -10.16 -11.17
N PRO A 280 3.38 -11.13 -10.32
CA PRO A 280 2.58 -10.89 -9.12
C PRO A 280 3.23 -10.04 -8.02
N ASN A 281 4.56 -9.85 -8.04
CA ASN A 281 5.30 -9.01 -7.08
C ASN A 281 5.99 -7.80 -7.75
N SER A 282 5.60 -7.44 -8.97
CA SER A 282 6.33 -6.45 -9.78
C SER A 282 5.72 -5.04 -9.75
N ILE A 283 6.24 -4.19 -10.65
CA ILE A 283 5.88 -2.79 -10.98
C ILE A 283 5.76 -1.88 -9.74
N HIS A 284 6.91 -1.35 -9.32
CA HIS A 284 7.03 -0.44 -8.18
C HIS A 284 6.99 1.02 -8.66
N LEU A 285 6.12 1.83 -8.05
CA LEU A 285 5.98 3.26 -8.28
C LEU A 285 6.37 4.01 -7.00
N GLU A 286 7.60 4.48 -6.92
CA GLU A 286 8.16 5.20 -5.77
C GLU A 286 8.25 6.70 -6.09
N ASP A 287 7.68 7.56 -5.24
CA ASP A 287 7.70 9.03 -5.39
C ASP A 287 7.36 9.54 -6.82
N SER A 288 6.50 8.83 -7.55
CA SER A 288 6.33 8.98 -9.01
C SER A 288 4.96 9.54 -9.40
N VAL A 289 4.91 10.33 -10.48
CA VAL A 289 3.70 11.00 -10.96
C VAL A 289 3.31 10.43 -12.32
N LEU A 290 2.20 9.68 -12.38
CA LEU A 290 1.71 9.05 -13.61
C LEU A 290 0.29 9.52 -13.92
N LEU A 291 0.07 9.99 -15.15
CA LEU A 291 -1.26 10.45 -15.53
C LEU A 291 -2.24 9.28 -15.72
N ARG A 292 -1.85 8.29 -16.52
CA ARG A 292 -2.72 7.16 -16.83
C ARG A 292 -1.92 5.87 -16.93
N ILE A 293 -2.42 4.80 -16.33
CA ILE A 293 -1.93 3.44 -16.50
C ILE A 293 -2.99 2.63 -17.27
N ILE A 294 -2.58 1.82 -18.24
CA ILE A 294 -3.40 0.78 -18.86
C ILE A 294 -2.74 -0.57 -18.59
N VAL A 295 -3.45 -1.47 -17.92
CA VAL A 295 -2.97 -2.81 -17.58
C VAL A 295 -3.55 -3.82 -18.57
N ASP A 296 -2.72 -4.27 -19.52
CA ASP A 296 -3.09 -5.14 -20.65
C ASP A 296 -2.02 -6.25 -20.81
N LYS A 297 -1.89 -7.08 -19.77
CA LYS A 297 -0.99 -8.24 -19.76
C LYS A 297 -1.72 -9.43 -20.39
N ALA A 298 -1.15 -9.96 -21.48
CA ALA A 298 -1.80 -10.97 -22.31
C ALA A 298 -2.14 -12.29 -21.57
N THR A 299 -1.36 -12.66 -20.56
CA THR A 299 -1.55 -13.87 -19.73
C THR A 299 -0.96 -13.65 -18.35
N GLY A 300 -1.59 -14.20 -17.30
CA GLY A 300 -1.11 -14.11 -15.92
C GLY A 300 -1.67 -12.91 -15.16
N ARG A 301 -1.03 -12.57 -14.04
CA ARG A 301 -1.42 -11.48 -13.13
C ARG A 301 -0.21 -10.59 -12.88
N VAL A 302 -0.42 -9.28 -12.84
CA VAL A 302 0.60 -8.29 -12.48
C VAL A 302 0.23 -7.58 -11.18
N ARG A 303 1.22 -7.22 -10.36
CA ARG A 303 1.04 -6.24 -9.27
C ARG A 303 1.52 -4.87 -9.76
N ILE A 304 0.88 -3.82 -9.26
CA ILE A 304 1.38 -2.45 -9.37
C ILE A 304 1.26 -1.83 -7.99
N VAL A 305 2.39 -1.43 -7.40
CA VAL A 305 2.44 -0.88 -6.04
C VAL A 305 2.85 0.60 -6.04
N ALA A 306 2.08 1.45 -5.36
CA ALA A 306 2.40 2.86 -5.12
C ALA A 306 3.02 3.06 -3.73
N ILE A 307 4.12 3.80 -3.68
CA ILE A 307 4.96 4.00 -2.49
C ILE A 307 5.38 5.47 -2.38
N GLY A 308 5.40 6.02 -1.17
CA GLY A 308 5.89 7.36 -0.89
C GLY A 308 5.01 8.45 -1.52
N ALA A 309 5.63 9.48 -2.09
CA ALA A 309 4.92 10.62 -2.70
C ALA A 309 4.38 10.31 -4.11
N THR A 310 3.93 9.06 -4.34
CA THR A 310 3.39 8.63 -5.64
C THR A 310 1.95 9.10 -5.82
N THR A 311 1.63 9.56 -7.03
CA THR A 311 0.29 9.94 -7.46
C THR A 311 0.02 9.41 -8.87
N VAL A 312 -1.04 8.62 -9.01
CA VAL A 312 -1.55 8.00 -10.23
C VAL A 312 -3.01 8.41 -10.42
N GLN A 313 -3.31 9.12 -11.50
CA GLN A 313 -4.65 9.70 -11.69
C GLN A 313 -5.68 8.67 -12.17
N ASP A 314 -5.43 7.98 -13.29
CA ASP A 314 -6.35 6.97 -13.83
C ASP A 314 -5.63 5.62 -14.05
N VAL A 315 -6.27 4.50 -13.67
CA VAL A 315 -5.83 3.13 -14.00
C VAL A 315 -6.95 2.40 -14.75
N ILE A 316 -6.69 1.96 -15.98
CA ILE A 316 -7.62 1.16 -16.78
C ILE A 316 -7.16 -0.29 -16.78
N ILE A 317 -7.96 -1.17 -16.16
CA ILE A 317 -7.66 -2.59 -15.96
C ILE A 317 -8.32 -3.40 -17.08
N GLN A 318 -7.50 -4.08 -17.89
CA GLN A 318 -7.92 -4.96 -19.00
C GLN A 318 -7.39 -6.40 -18.84
N SER A 319 -6.54 -6.66 -17.85
CA SER A 319 -6.04 -7.99 -17.44
C SER A 319 -6.05 -8.16 -15.92
N PRO A 320 -6.01 -9.40 -15.38
CA PRO A 320 -5.94 -9.65 -13.93
C PRO A 320 -4.79 -8.89 -13.23
N VAL A 321 -5.06 -8.29 -12.08
CA VAL A 321 -4.12 -7.36 -11.41
C VAL A 321 -4.27 -7.34 -9.88
N LYS A 322 -3.22 -6.93 -9.17
CA LYS A 322 -3.25 -6.40 -7.80
C LYS A 322 -2.83 -4.93 -7.86
N ILE A 323 -3.67 -4.00 -7.44
CA ILE A 323 -3.30 -2.60 -7.24
C ILE A 323 -3.13 -2.39 -5.73
N GLU A 324 -1.97 -1.89 -5.33
CA GLU A 324 -1.56 -1.86 -3.93
C GLU A 324 -0.94 -0.52 -3.53
N GLU A 325 -1.35 0.03 -2.41
CA GLU A 325 -0.72 1.18 -1.78
C GLU A 325 0.07 0.74 -0.55
N SER A 326 1.36 1.07 -0.52
CA SER A 326 2.25 0.75 0.60
C SER A 326 3.00 2.00 1.00
N HIS A 327 2.67 2.56 2.17
CA HIS A 327 3.29 3.77 2.71
C HIS A 327 3.18 4.98 1.76
N VAL A 328 2.01 5.18 1.15
CA VAL A 328 1.71 6.38 0.36
C VAL A 328 1.61 7.60 1.28
N THR A 329 2.25 8.69 0.89
CA THR A 329 2.29 9.97 1.62
C THR A 329 1.65 11.14 0.85
N ASP A 330 1.28 10.91 -0.42
CA ASP A 330 0.46 11.81 -1.25
C ASP A 330 -0.87 11.12 -1.59
N SER A 331 -1.30 11.08 -2.86
CA SER A 331 -2.66 10.64 -3.23
C SER A 331 -2.77 9.25 -3.86
N GLY A 332 -1.66 8.53 -4.05
CA GLY A 332 -1.69 7.11 -4.42
C GLY A 332 -2.42 6.86 -5.75
N PHE A 333 -3.40 5.97 -5.77
CA PHE A 333 -4.25 5.68 -6.92
C PHE A 333 -5.65 6.28 -6.77
N LYS A 334 -5.97 7.31 -7.58
CA LYS A 334 -7.28 7.98 -7.50
C LYS A 334 -8.42 7.21 -8.17
N ASN A 335 -8.39 7.07 -9.50
CA ASN A 335 -9.46 6.45 -10.28
C ASN A 335 -9.04 5.08 -10.83
N ILE A 336 -9.91 4.08 -10.65
CA ILE A 336 -9.78 2.75 -11.24
C ILE A 336 -10.97 2.48 -12.19
N GLU A 337 -10.71 2.12 -13.44
CA GLU A 337 -11.71 1.56 -14.36
C GLU A 337 -11.42 0.07 -14.60
N ILE A 338 -12.31 -0.80 -14.12
CA ILE A 338 -12.28 -2.23 -14.46
C ILE A 338 -13.02 -2.42 -15.79
N SER A 339 -12.27 -2.39 -16.88
CA SER A 339 -12.81 -2.17 -18.22
C SER A 339 -13.53 -3.40 -18.81
N LYS A 340 -14.43 -3.17 -19.78
CA LYS A 340 -15.14 -4.23 -20.51
C LYS A 340 -14.22 -5.21 -21.27
N ALA A 341 -12.96 -4.84 -21.46
CA ALA A 341 -11.94 -5.68 -22.07
C ALA A 341 -11.42 -6.79 -21.13
N LEU A 342 -11.58 -6.64 -19.80
CA LEU A 342 -11.15 -7.64 -18.83
C LEU A 342 -11.88 -8.99 -19.07
N PRO A 343 -11.16 -10.12 -19.22
CA PRO A 343 -11.79 -11.41 -19.43
C PRO A 343 -12.72 -11.82 -18.29
N LYS A 344 -13.73 -12.63 -18.61
CA LYS A 344 -14.57 -13.29 -17.59
C LYS A 344 -13.72 -14.14 -16.65
N ASP A 345 -14.22 -14.33 -15.44
CA ASP A 345 -13.60 -15.08 -14.36
C ASP A 345 -12.24 -14.52 -13.90
N SER A 346 -11.88 -13.30 -14.36
CA SER A 346 -10.68 -12.58 -13.91
C SER A 346 -10.80 -12.15 -12.44
N ASN A 347 -9.66 -12.14 -11.75
CA ASN A 347 -9.50 -11.61 -10.40
C ASN A 347 -8.80 -10.25 -10.45
N VAL A 348 -9.43 -9.24 -9.82
CA VAL A 348 -8.88 -7.91 -9.54
C VAL A 348 -8.86 -7.73 -8.03
N GLU A 349 -7.76 -7.20 -7.50
CA GLU A 349 -7.60 -6.93 -6.07
C GLU A 349 -7.10 -5.50 -5.86
N LEU A 350 -7.73 -4.80 -4.92
CA LEU A 350 -7.46 -3.41 -4.61
C LEU A 350 -7.14 -3.30 -3.11
N VAL A 351 -5.93 -2.84 -2.78
CA VAL A 351 -5.45 -2.62 -1.41
C VAL A 351 -4.97 -1.17 -1.33
N GLY A 352 -5.62 -0.33 -0.52
CA GLY A 352 -5.33 1.12 -0.46
C GLY A 352 -6.58 1.99 -0.37
N HIS A 353 -6.45 3.30 -0.60
CA HIS A 353 -7.56 4.26 -0.65
C HIS A 353 -7.79 4.76 -2.08
N PHE A 354 -8.95 4.46 -2.65
CA PHE A 354 -9.35 4.84 -4.01
C PHE A 354 -10.53 5.81 -3.98
N GLU A 355 -10.47 6.90 -4.76
CA GLU A 355 -11.55 7.90 -4.85
C GLU A 355 -12.75 7.38 -5.67
N SER A 356 -12.46 6.60 -6.72
CA SER A 356 -13.48 6.07 -7.62
C SER A 356 -13.05 4.74 -8.25
N VAL A 357 -13.92 3.73 -8.18
CA VAL A 357 -13.75 2.42 -8.82
C VAL A 357 -14.97 2.13 -9.68
N GLY A 358 -14.83 2.24 -11.01
CA GLY A 358 -15.87 1.93 -11.98
C GLY A 358 -15.74 0.49 -12.49
N VAL A 359 -16.75 -0.35 -12.24
CA VAL A 359 -16.76 -1.75 -12.67
C VAL A 359 -17.62 -1.90 -13.94
N ASN A 360 -16.94 -1.96 -15.09
CA ASN A 360 -17.56 -2.14 -16.40
C ASN A 360 -17.53 -3.60 -16.87
N ALA A 361 -16.59 -4.42 -16.39
CA ALA A 361 -16.48 -5.85 -16.66
C ALA A 361 -17.62 -6.67 -16.02
N ALA A 362 -17.96 -7.82 -16.60
CA ALA A 362 -19.05 -8.70 -16.15
C ALA A 362 -18.57 -10.12 -15.88
N ASN A 363 -19.07 -10.76 -14.82
CA ASN A 363 -18.65 -12.08 -14.33
C ASN A 363 -17.17 -12.10 -13.93
N ILE A 364 -16.73 -11.12 -13.12
CA ILE A 364 -15.40 -11.08 -12.54
C ILE A 364 -15.44 -11.20 -11.01
N GLN A 365 -14.28 -11.46 -10.40
CA GLN A 365 -14.09 -11.32 -8.96
C GLN A 365 -13.29 -10.04 -8.67
N LEU A 366 -13.88 -9.14 -7.88
CA LEU A 366 -13.22 -7.98 -7.30
C LEU A 366 -13.02 -8.24 -5.80
N ASN A 367 -11.77 -8.19 -5.33
CA ASN A 367 -11.43 -8.34 -3.92
C ASN A 367 -10.90 -7.01 -3.37
N ILE A 368 -11.36 -6.61 -2.19
CA ILE A 368 -10.86 -5.45 -1.45
C ILE A 368 -10.47 -5.97 -0.06
N PRO A 369 -9.22 -6.43 0.14
CA PRO A 369 -8.77 -7.04 1.40
C PRO A 369 -8.74 -6.05 2.58
N SER A 370 -8.30 -4.82 2.32
CA SER A 370 -8.20 -3.74 3.30
C SER A 370 -8.19 -2.37 2.62
N GLY A 371 -8.41 -1.32 3.39
CA GLY A 371 -8.41 0.06 2.89
C GLY A 371 -9.81 0.58 2.58
N LYS A 372 -9.94 1.47 1.58
CA LYS A 372 -11.14 2.30 1.41
C LYS A 372 -11.43 2.60 -0.05
N VAL A 373 -12.70 2.50 -0.44
CA VAL A 373 -13.21 2.98 -1.73
C VAL A 373 -14.30 4.01 -1.48
N ASP A 374 -14.11 5.23 -1.96
CA ASP A 374 -15.09 6.30 -1.74
C ASP A 374 -16.33 6.13 -2.62
N ASN A 375 -16.15 5.82 -3.91
CA ASN A 375 -17.24 5.50 -4.84
C ASN A 375 -16.92 4.20 -5.58
N LEU A 376 -17.82 3.21 -5.47
CA LEU A 376 -17.76 1.95 -6.20
C LEU A 376 -19.02 1.83 -7.08
N ASP A 377 -18.86 2.00 -8.39
CA ASP A 377 -19.97 2.05 -9.34
C ASP A 377 -19.96 0.79 -10.24
N VAL A 378 -20.96 -0.08 -10.12
CA VAL A 378 -21.12 -1.28 -10.96
C VAL A 378 -22.10 -0.99 -12.10
N ALA A 379 -21.57 -0.88 -13.32
CA ALA A 379 -22.33 -0.44 -14.48
C ALA A 379 -23.43 -1.42 -14.92
N LYS A 380 -24.46 -0.93 -15.61
CA LYS A 380 -25.65 -1.71 -16.05
C LYS A 380 -25.36 -2.99 -16.87
N ASP A 381 -24.20 -3.08 -17.52
CA ASP A 381 -23.80 -4.23 -18.34
C ASP A 381 -22.86 -5.19 -17.57
N ALA A 382 -22.50 -4.86 -16.32
CA ALA A 382 -21.50 -5.52 -15.47
C ALA A 382 -22.11 -6.59 -14.53
N ALA A 383 -23.08 -7.36 -15.02
CA ALA A 383 -23.80 -8.34 -14.21
C ALA A 383 -22.95 -9.58 -13.87
N GLY A 384 -23.26 -10.22 -12.74
CA GLY A 384 -22.66 -11.49 -12.32
C GLY A 384 -21.33 -11.35 -11.57
N ASN A 385 -20.94 -10.12 -11.20
CA ASN A 385 -19.70 -9.89 -10.46
C ASN A 385 -19.81 -10.36 -9.00
N VAL A 386 -18.72 -10.91 -8.47
CA VAL A 386 -18.53 -11.17 -7.04
C VAL A 386 -17.59 -10.09 -6.50
N ILE A 387 -18.05 -9.34 -5.49
CA ILE A 387 -17.28 -8.26 -4.87
C ILE A 387 -17.07 -8.65 -3.40
N ASN A 388 -15.83 -8.99 -3.04
CA ASN A 388 -15.45 -9.26 -1.66
C ASN A 388 -14.96 -7.97 -1.00
N VAL A 389 -15.67 -7.51 0.02
CA VAL A 389 -15.24 -6.42 0.91
C VAL A 389 -14.86 -7.08 2.23
N SER A 390 -13.56 -7.29 2.42
CA SER A 390 -13.04 -7.95 3.63
C SER A 390 -13.19 -7.05 4.87
N LYS A 391 -13.05 -7.63 6.05
CA LYS A 391 -13.27 -6.99 7.36
C LYS A 391 -12.58 -5.63 7.55
N GLU A 392 -11.39 -5.48 6.99
CA GLU A 392 -10.54 -4.27 7.10
C GLU A 392 -10.80 -3.26 5.95
N ALA A 393 -11.75 -3.55 5.07
CA ALA A 393 -12.12 -2.70 3.94
C ALA A 393 -13.45 -1.96 4.18
N GLN A 394 -13.51 -0.74 3.65
CA GLN A 394 -14.71 0.09 3.65
C GLN A 394 -15.05 0.59 2.25
N VAL A 395 -16.33 0.51 1.87
CA VAL A 395 -16.90 1.22 0.71
C VAL A 395 -17.83 2.31 1.23
N LEU A 396 -17.52 3.59 0.99
CA LEU A 396 -18.41 4.67 1.43
C LEU A 396 -19.71 4.70 0.64
N LYS A 397 -19.61 4.71 -0.69
CA LYS A 397 -20.76 4.73 -1.57
C LYS A 397 -20.63 3.65 -2.64
N LEU A 398 -21.60 2.74 -2.63
CA LEU A 398 -21.80 1.72 -3.66
C LEU A 398 -22.98 2.13 -4.54
N VAL A 399 -22.84 2.06 -5.87
CA VAL A 399 -23.96 2.14 -6.82
C VAL A 399 -24.00 0.86 -7.64
N LEU A 400 -25.15 0.22 -7.69
CA LEU A 400 -25.39 -0.99 -8.48
C LEU A 400 -26.44 -0.71 -9.56
N ASP A 401 -26.00 -0.69 -10.82
CA ASP A 401 -26.88 -0.74 -12.00
C ASP A 401 -27.07 -2.16 -12.54
N ALA A 402 -26.27 -3.14 -12.09
CA ALA A 402 -26.36 -4.55 -12.46
C ALA A 402 -26.30 -5.47 -11.24
N VAL A 403 -26.79 -6.71 -11.40
CA VAL A 403 -26.80 -7.72 -10.32
C VAL A 403 -25.38 -8.13 -9.94
N ALA A 404 -25.05 -8.00 -8.66
CA ALA A 404 -23.76 -8.37 -8.08
C ALA A 404 -23.95 -9.14 -6.75
N LYS A 405 -22.97 -9.98 -6.40
CA LYS A 405 -22.89 -10.66 -5.10
C LYS A 405 -21.81 -9.99 -4.26
N LEU A 406 -22.19 -9.32 -3.18
CA LEU A 406 -21.27 -8.77 -2.20
C LEU A 406 -21.05 -9.75 -1.05
N ILE A 407 -19.80 -10.06 -0.76
CA ILE A 407 -19.35 -11.00 0.28
C ILE A 407 -18.34 -10.32 1.22
N GLY A 408 -18.10 -10.95 2.37
CA GLY A 408 -17.15 -10.49 3.39
C GLY A 408 -17.76 -9.68 4.54
N GLU A 409 -16.98 -9.51 5.61
CA GLU A 409 -17.33 -8.79 6.85
C GLU A 409 -17.16 -7.26 6.75
N GLY A 410 -16.68 -6.75 5.61
CA GLY A 410 -16.34 -5.34 5.41
C GLY A 410 -17.55 -4.41 5.36
N LYS A 411 -17.28 -3.13 5.58
CA LYS A 411 -18.33 -2.11 5.77
C LYS A 411 -18.72 -1.46 4.44
N VAL A 412 -20.02 -1.45 4.13
CA VAL A 412 -20.60 -0.62 3.07
C VAL A 412 -21.49 0.44 3.72
N ASP A 413 -21.14 1.73 3.63
CA ASP A 413 -21.87 2.79 4.35
C ASP A 413 -23.21 3.11 3.67
N GLN A 414 -23.20 3.43 2.37
CA GLN A 414 -24.39 3.65 1.56
C GLN A 414 -24.37 2.78 0.30
N ALA A 415 -25.47 2.07 0.02
CA ALA A 415 -25.68 1.35 -1.24
C ALA A 415 -26.89 1.91 -1.99
N THR A 416 -26.72 2.28 -3.26
CA THR A 416 -27.82 2.64 -4.18
C THR A 416 -28.06 1.48 -5.14
N VAL A 417 -29.24 0.86 -5.08
CA VAL A 417 -29.60 -0.32 -5.88
C VAL A 417 -30.66 0.08 -6.91
N ASN A 418 -30.23 0.23 -8.17
CA ASN A 418 -31.10 0.61 -9.28
C ASN A 418 -31.81 -0.61 -9.89
N ASP A 419 -32.77 -0.39 -10.79
CA ASP A 419 -33.66 -1.45 -11.31
C ASP A 419 -32.91 -2.65 -11.94
N GLY A 420 -31.78 -2.41 -12.61
CA GLY A 420 -30.95 -3.46 -13.21
C GLY A 420 -30.17 -4.32 -12.20
N ALA A 421 -30.07 -3.88 -10.95
CA ALA A 421 -29.43 -4.59 -9.84
C ALA A 421 -30.42 -5.37 -8.95
N LYS A 422 -31.66 -5.55 -9.41
CA LYS A 422 -32.69 -6.29 -8.68
C LYS A 422 -32.26 -7.74 -8.42
N GLY A 423 -32.16 -8.11 -7.14
CA GLY A 423 -31.69 -9.43 -6.71
C GLY A 423 -30.20 -9.53 -6.37
N SER A 424 -29.46 -8.42 -6.33
CA SER A 424 -28.13 -8.37 -5.71
C SER A 424 -28.18 -8.85 -4.25
N SER A 425 -27.13 -9.51 -3.79
CA SER A 425 -27.03 -10.06 -2.43
C SER A 425 -25.83 -9.51 -1.68
N PHE A 426 -25.97 -9.42 -0.36
CA PHE A 426 -24.99 -8.86 0.56
C PHE A 426 -24.81 -9.81 1.75
N GLU A 427 -23.59 -10.26 1.99
CA GLU A 427 -23.27 -11.02 3.21
C GLU A 427 -23.30 -10.10 4.44
N THR A 428 -22.67 -8.93 4.37
CA THR A 428 -22.80 -7.87 5.37
C THR A 428 -23.76 -6.79 4.89
N LYS A 429 -24.81 -6.51 5.66
CA LYS A 429 -25.84 -5.52 5.29
C LYS A 429 -25.26 -4.10 5.25
N PRO A 430 -25.49 -3.31 4.18
CA PRO A 430 -25.06 -1.90 4.14
C PRO A 430 -25.72 -1.04 5.22
N GLY A 431 -25.02 0.02 5.64
CA GLY A 431 -25.49 0.98 6.64
C GLY A 431 -26.78 1.69 6.24
N GLN A 432 -26.88 2.11 4.97
CA GLN A 432 -28.09 2.64 4.32
C GLN A 432 -28.27 2.01 2.94
N VAL A 433 -29.52 1.82 2.51
CA VAL A 433 -29.86 1.27 1.19
C VAL A 433 -30.94 2.13 0.51
N ASP A 434 -30.58 2.72 -0.62
CA ASP A 434 -31.40 3.58 -1.47
C ASP A 434 -31.58 2.96 -2.87
N GLY A 435 -32.29 3.66 -3.76
CA GLY A 435 -32.52 3.25 -5.15
C GLY A 435 -33.86 2.51 -5.36
N ALA A 436 -34.22 2.35 -6.64
CA ALA A 436 -35.52 1.82 -7.06
C ALA A 436 -35.74 0.34 -6.67
N ALA A 437 -34.65 -0.43 -6.54
CA ALA A 437 -34.67 -1.85 -6.21
C ALA A 437 -34.18 -2.17 -4.79
N LYS A 438 -34.09 -1.17 -3.89
CA LYS A 438 -33.60 -1.34 -2.50
C LYS A 438 -34.24 -2.48 -1.71
N ASP A 439 -35.55 -2.70 -1.90
CA ASP A 439 -36.33 -3.72 -1.18
C ASP A 439 -36.18 -5.13 -1.79
N SER A 440 -35.29 -5.30 -2.77
CA SER A 440 -35.03 -6.57 -3.47
C SER A 440 -33.72 -7.27 -3.09
N ILE A 441 -32.92 -6.66 -2.21
CA ILE A 441 -31.64 -7.23 -1.80
C ILE A 441 -31.82 -8.44 -0.88
N THR A 442 -30.92 -9.41 -0.99
CA THR A 442 -30.85 -10.54 -0.04
C THR A 442 -29.71 -10.33 0.94
N ALA A 443 -29.99 -10.24 2.24
CA ALA A 443 -28.99 -10.06 3.30
C ALA A 443 -29.40 -10.78 4.61
N PRO A 444 -28.47 -11.12 5.52
CA PRO A 444 -28.82 -11.73 6.81
C PRO A 444 -29.80 -10.86 7.61
N GLY A 445 -30.86 -11.50 8.12
CA GLY A 445 -31.95 -10.81 8.83
C GLY A 445 -32.96 -10.09 7.94
N ALA A 446 -32.83 -10.09 6.61
CA ALA A 446 -33.84 -9.59 5.69
C ALA A 446 -35.03 -10.59 5.58
N THR A 447 -35.92 -10.56 6.57
CA THR A 447 -37.21 -11.27 6.45
C THR A 447 -37.99 -10.64 5.30
N VAL A 448 -38.21 -11.39 4.22
CA VAL A 448 -39.02 -10.93 3.09
C VAL A 448 -40.48 -10.79 3.56
N VAL A 449 -40.88 -9.56 3.89
CA VAL A 449 -42.27 -9.24 4.21
C VAL A 449 -43.06 -9.24 2.90
N THR A 450 -43.56 -10.41 2.52
CA THR A 450 -44.58 -10.53 1.49
C THR A 450 -45.86 -9.86 1.99
N GLY A 451 -46.17 -8.69 1.42
CA GLY A 451 -47.28 -7.85 1.85
C GLY A 451 -48.65 -8.50 1.64
N GLY A 452 -49.16 -9.18 2.67
CA GLY A 452 -50.58 -9.52 2.80
C GLY A 452 -51.37 -8.32 3.32
N GLY A 453 -52.18 -7.70 2.46
CA GLY A 453 -52.97 -6.53 2.85
C GLY A 453 -54.12 -6.86 3.82
N GLY A 454 -54.43 -5.95 4.75
CA GLY A 454 -55.51 -6.15 5.73
C GLY A 454 -55.62 -5.08 6.82
N GLY A 455 -55.81 -3.80 6.47
CA GLY A 455 -56.21 -2.78 7.44
C GLY A 455 -57.75 -2.67 7.53
N GLY A 456 -58.35 -2.69 8.74
CA GLY A 456 -59.82 -2.75 8.78
C GLY A 456 -60.64 -2.70 10.09
N SER A 457 -60.20 -2.04 11.16
CA SER A 457 -61.09 -1.41 12.17
C SER A 457 -61.96 -2.25 13.14
N THR A 458 -62.31 -1.60 14.26
CA THR A 458 -63.22 -2.00 15.37
C THR A 458 -62.79 -3.23 16.21
N GLY A 459 -62.93 -3.28 17.53
CA GLY A 459 -63.45 -2.31 18.52
C GLY A 459 -64.36 -3.01 19.54
N GLY A 460 -64.10 -2.90 20.85
CA GLY A 460 -65.03 -3.46 21.85
C GLY A 460 -64.41 -3.95 23.16
N ASN A 461 -65.00 -3.46 24.24
CA ASN A 461 -64.69 -3.61 25.66
C ASN A 461 -65.13 -4.97 26.30
N ASN A 462 -64.79 -5.18 27.58
CA ASN A 462 -65.22 -6.26 28.52
C ASN A 462 -64.76 -7.70 28.20
N GLY A 463 -64.17 -8.49 29.10
CA GLY A 463 -64.41 -8.64 30.55
C GLY A 463 -65.15 -9.95 30.83
N GLY A 464 -64.61 -10.87 31.63
CA GLY A 464 -65.34 -12.10 32.03
C GLY A 464 -64.49 -13.27 32.52
N ASN A 465 -64.67 -13.63 33.79
CA ASN A 465 -64.01 -14.74 34.47
C ASN A 465 -64.77 -16.07 34.24
N ASN A 466 -64.07 -17.20 33.98
CA ASN A 466 -64.16 -18.46 34.76
C ASN A 466 -63.81 -19.76 33.99
N ASN A 467 -62.76 -20.43 34.49
CA ASN A 467 -62.71 -21.84 34.96
C ASN A 467 -63.33 -22.99 34.13
N GLY A 468 -62.52 -24.02 33.79
CA GLY A 468 -63.04 -25.21 33.08
C GLY A 468 -62.07 -26.35 32.70
N GLY A 469 -61.26 -26.88 33.64
CA GLY A 469 -60.96 -28.33 33.68
C GLY A 469 -59.93 -29.00 32.73
N ASN A 470 -58.83 -29.47 33.35
CA ASN A 470 -58.26 -30.81 33.20
C ASN A 470 -57.64 -31.30 31.86
N THR A 471 -56.31 -31.37 31.79
CA THR A 471 -55.56 -32.63 31.97
C THR A 471 -54.05 -32.35 32.11
N GLY A 472 -53.32 -33.19 32.85
CA GLY A 472 -51.95 -32.92 33.27
C GLY A 472 -50.86 -33.31 32.26
N GLY A 473 -49.78 -32.54 32.25
CA GLY A 473 -48.49 -32.83 31.62
C GLY A 473 -47.39 -32.11 32.42
N ASN A 474 -46.32 -32.83 32.77
CA ASN A 474 -45.42 -32.45 33.86
C ASN A 474 -44.15 -31.72 33.38
N ASN A 475 -43.71 -30.69 34.12
CA ASN A 475 -42.43 -29.95 34.01
C ASN A 475 -42.13 -29.27 32.63
N GLY A 476 -41.48 -28.10 32.56
CA GLY A 476 -40.90 -27.24 33.60
C GLY A 476 -39.80 -26.40 32.93
N GLY A 477 -39.85 -25.07 33.06
CA GLY A 477 -38.95 -24.18 32.29
C GLY A 477 -39.07 -22.72 32.69
N ASP A 478 -38.50 -22.38 33.85
CA ASP A 478 -38.17 -20.99 34.17
C ASP A 478 -37.08 -20.49 33.20
N ASN A 479 -37.34 -19.38 32.51
CA ASN A 479 -36.30 -18.61 31.84
C ASN A 479 -35.50 -17.78 32.88
N GLY A 480 -34.72 -18.48 33.70
CA GLY A 480 -33.64 -17.87 34.47
C GLY A 480 -32.44 -17.61 33.55
N GLY A 481 -31.94 -16.38 33.53
CA GLY A 481 -30.75 -16.04 32.73
C GLY A 481 -29.54 -16.87 33.17
N SER A 482 -28.98 -17.65 32.24
CA SER A 482 -27.82 -18.47 32.52
C SER A 482 -26.55 -17.63 32.57
N THR A 483 -26.04 -17.38 33.78
CA THR A 483 -24.58 -17.27 33.97
C THR A 483 -23.91 -18.53 33.40
N PRO A 484 -22.74 -18.43 32.75
CA PRO A 484 -22.04 -19.59 32.21
C PRO A 484 -21.86 -20.70 33.28
N PRO A 485 -21.89 -21.99 32.89
CA PRO A 485 -21.62 -23.08 33.83
C PRO A 485 -20.23 -22.89 34.45
N LYS A 486 -20.14 -22.88 35.79
CA LYS A 486 -18.84 -22.99 36.45
C LYS A 486 -18.23 -24.35 36.10
N CYS A 487 -16.97 -24.33 35.67
CA CYS A 487 -16.20 -25.55 35.48
C CYS A 487 -16.13 -26.34 36.80
N THR A 488 -16.38 -27.65 36.74
CA THR A 488 -16.43 -28.55 37.92
C THR A 488 -15.44 -29.71 37.86
N VAL A 489 -14.69 -29.87 36.76
CA VAL A 489 -13.73 -30.96 36.56
C VAL A 489 -12.54 -30.47 35.72
N ASN A 490 -11.32 -30.69 36.23
CA ASN A 490 -10.03 -30.45 35.53
C ASN A 490 -9.77 -29.00 35.05
N CYS A 491 -10.25 -28.00 35.81
CA CYS A 491 -10.26 -26.58 35.44
C CYS A 491 -8.88 -25.88 35.51
N ASP A 492 -7.86 -26.56 36.03
CA ASP A 492 -6.49 -26.06 36.20
C ASP A 492 -5.59 -26.35 34.98
N ASP A 493 -6.10 -27.10 34.00
CA ASP A 493 -5.33 -27.58 32.84
C ASP A 493 -5.10 -26.48 31.80
N ALA A 494 -3.99 -25.75 31.95
CA ALA A 494 -3.48 -24.80 30.96
C ALA A 494 -2.71 -25.45 29.79
N ASN A 495 -2.75 -26.79 29.62
CA ASN A 495 -2.00 -27.43 28.54
C ASN A 495 -2.76 -27.39 27.22
N LEU A 496 -2.00 -27.18 26.14
CA LEU A 496 -2.44 -27.39 24.78
C LEU A 496 -2.50 -28.91 24.50
N HIS A 497 -3.62 -29.39 23.98
CA HIS A 497 -3.90 -30.80 23.69
C HIS A 497 -3.57 -31.17 22.24
N SER A 498 -3.68 -30.22 21.30
CA SER A 498 -3.16 -30.38 19.94
C SER A 498 -2.71 -29.04 19.34
N LEU A 499 -1.71 -29.12 18.45
CA LEU A 499 -1.29 -28.04 17.55
C LEU A 499 -1.08 -28.65 16.16
N SER A 500 -1.71 -28.06 15.14
CA SER A 500 -1.40 -28.33 13.74
C SER A 500 -1.22 -27.03 12.98
N VAL A 501 -0.22 -27.01 12.11
CA VAL A 501 0.09 -25.92 11.18
C VAL A 501 -0.14 -26.46 9.77
N ALA A 502 -1.00 -25.79 8.99
CA ALA A 502 -1.35 -26.19 7.63
C ALA A 502 -1.17 -25.01 6.67
N GLY A 503 -0.58 -25.25 5.50
CA GLY A 503 -0.30 -24.24 4.49
C GLY A 503 -0.34 -24.81 3.08
N SER A 504 -0.18 -23.92 2.09
CA SER A 504 -0.08 -24.26 0.67
C SER A 504 1.21 -25.05 0.33
N VAL A 505 2.25 -24.87 1.15
CA VAL A 505 3.53 -25.57 1.12
C VAL A 505 3.55 -26.63 2.23
N TYR A 506 4.19 -27.78 2.00
CA TYR A 506 4.37 -28.80 3.05
C TYR A 506 5.21 -28.23 4.20
N MET A 507 4.59 -28.08 5.36
CA MET A 507 5.21 -27.56 6.59
C MET A 507 5.30 -28.68 7.62
N GLU A 508 6.48 -28.89 8.19
CA GLU A 508 6.70 -29.88 9.24
C GLU A 508 7.03 -29.17 10.56
N LEU A 509 6.20 -29.40 11.58
CA LEU A 509 6.46 -28.98 12.95
C LEU A 509 7.64 -29.80 13.50
N ALA A 510 8.78 -29.14 13.72
CA ALA A 510 9.95 -29.76 14.34
C ALA A 510 10.08 -29.35 15.81
N GLN A 511 10.21 -30.33 16.70
CA GLN A 511 10.60 -30.09 18.09
C GLN A 511 12.11 -29.80 18.17
N ARG A 512 12.50 -28.75 18.90
CA ARG A 512 13.91 -28.32 19.04
C ARG A 512 14.24 -28.07 20.51
N ASN A 513 15.25 -28.76 21.05
CA ASN A 513 15.78 -28.51 22.39
C ASN A 513 17.26 -28.09 22.27
N PHE A 514 17.57 -26.85 22.64
CA PHE A 514 18.91 -26.24 22.77
C PHE A 514 20.08 -27.00 22.09
N GLY A 515 20.12 -26.98 20.76
CA GLY A 515 21.22 -27.56 19.96
C GLY A 515 20.99 -28.97 19.41
N THR A 516 19.93 -29.67 19.80
CA THR A 516 19.51 -30.95 19.18
C THR A 516 18.13 -30.86 18.57
N ALA A 517 18.06 -31.10 17.25
CA ALA A 517 16.81 -31.16 16.50
C ALA A 517 16.31 -32.60 16.40
N LYS A 518 15.05 -32.83 16.78
CA LYS A 518 14.32 -34.04 16.39
C LYS A 518 13.32 -33.65 15.31
N VAL A 519 13.73 -33.80 14.06
CA VAL A 519 12.85 -33.60 12.90
C VAL A 519 11.91 -34.82 12.80
N GLY A 520 10.63 -34.60 12.53
CA GLY A 520 9.64 -35.66 12.31
C GLY A 520 8.97 -36.27 13.55
N VAL A 521 8.95 -35.57 14.70
CA VAL A 521 8.08 -35.90 15.84
C VAL A 521 6.91 -34.91 15.89
N GLY A 522 5.69 -35.44 15.97
CA GLY A 522 4.47 -34.63 16.02
C GLY A 522 4.30 -33.81 17.30
N PHE A 523 3.13 -33.21 17.48
CA PHE A 523 2.84 -32.40 18.65
C PHE A 523 2.90 -33.20 19.98
N GLU A 524 3.53 -32.61 21.00
CA GLU A 524 3.59 -33.12 22.36
C GLU A 524 3.16 -32.04 23.35
N SER A 525 2.11 -32.27 24.15
CA SER A 525 1.49 -31.26 25.04
C SER A 525 2.43 -30.63 26.08
N MET A 526 3.55 -31.29 26.37
CA MET A 526 4.59 -30.84 27.31
C MET A 526 5.67 -29.96 26.67
N MET A 527 5.82 -29.99 25.34
CA MET A 527 6.79 -29.16 24.60
C MET A 527 6.20 -27.78 24.29
N GLN A 528 6.98 -26.73 24.54
CA GLN A 528 6.57 -25.34 24.37
C GLN A 528 7.25 -24.63 23.19
N ASP A 529 8.31 -25.19 22.61
CA ASP A 529 9.05 -24.60 21.49
C ASP A 529 9.01 -25.50 20.25
N TYR A 530 8.48 -24.94 19.15
CA TYR A 530 8.40 -25.57 17.84
C TYR A 530 9.02 -24.66 16.78
N SER A 531 9.59 -25.26 15.73
CA SER A 531 10.02 -24.53 14.54
C SER A 531 9.45 -25.13 13.25
N VAL A 532 9.28 -24.29 12.24
CA VAL A 532 8.98 -24.65 10.87
C VAL A 532 10.02 -23.95 9.99
N ASP A 533 10.86 -24.75 9.33
CA ASP A 533 11.88 -24.22 8.42
C ASP A 533 11.19 -23.87 7.07
N LEU A 534 11.17 -22.60 6.68
CA LEU A 534 10.63 -22.13 5.39
C LEU A 534 11.73 -22.19 4.32
N PRO A 535 11.47 -22.70 3.10
CA PRO A 535 12.47 -22.76 2.06
C PRO A 535 12.83 -21.36 1.51
N SER A 536 14.04 -21.23 0.93
CA SER A 536 14.56 -20.00 0.33
C SER A 536 13.78 -19.49 -0.90
N ASN A 537 12.79 -20.22 -1.36
CA ASN A 537 11.83 -19.82 -2.40
C ASN A 537 10.38 -19.74 -1.88
N PHE A 538 10.19 -19.61 -0.57
CA PHE A 538 8.88 -19.44 0.05
C PHE A 538 8.25 -18.11 -0.36
N ALA A 539 7.22 -18.18 -1.21
CA ALA A 539 6.32 -17.06 -1.46
C ALA A 539 5.43 -16.81 -0.25
N GLU A 540 4.98 -15.57 -0.06
CA GLU A 540 4.04 -15.22 1.00
C GLU A 540 2.78 -16.10 0.96
N SER A 541 2.30 -16.53 2.13
CA SER A 541 1.17 -17.44 2.26
C SER A 541 0.50 -17.26 3.60
N ASP A 542 -0.83 -17.30 3.60
CA ASP A 542 -1.59 -17.54 4.82
C ASP A 542 -1.33 -18.98 5.29
N VAL A 543 -1.16 -19.12 6.60
CA VAL A 543 -0.93 -20.39 7.28
C VAL A 543 -1.97 -20.57 8.36
N ALA A 544 -2.73 -21.66 8.25
CA ALA A 544 -3.79 -22.01 9.17
C ALA A 544 -3.23 -22.75 10.38
N PHE A 545 -3.49 -22.18 11.55
CA PHE A 545 -3.31 -22.84 12.84
C PHE A 545 -4.62 -23.51 13.24
N THR A 546 -4.52 -24.70 13.81
CA THR A 546 -5.62 -25.33 14.55
C THR A 546 -5.08 -25.87 15.87
N VAL A 547 -5.71 -25.45 16.95
CA VAL A 547 -5.28 -25.63 18.33
C VAL A 547 -6.43 -26.10 19.20
N THR A 548 -6.17 -27.04 20.10
CA THR A 548 -7.13 -27.51 21.10
C THR A 548 -6.50 -27.49 22.48
N ALA A 549 -7.32 -27.24 23.51
CA ALA A 549 -6.93 -27.21 24.91
C ALA A 549 -8.07 -27.81 25.77
N ALA A 550 -7.89 -27.86 27.09
CA ALA A 550 -8.93 -28.34 28.00
C ALA A 550 -10.24 -27.55 27.88
N ALA A 551 -11.36 -28.21 28.15
CA ALA A 551 -12.64 -27.54 28.25
C ALA A 551 -12.57 -26.39 29.27
N TYR A 552 -13.19 -25.25 28.94
CA TYR A 552 -13.17 -23.99 29.70
C TYR A 552 -11.84 -23.21 29.70
N ALA A 553 -10.72 -23.75 29.18
CA ALA A 553 -9.53 -22.94 28.94
C ALA A 553 -9.77 -21.93 27.81
N THR A 554 -9.21 -20.73 27.94
CA THR A 554 -9.24 -19.70 26.89
C THR A 554 -7.94 -19.71 26.11
N ILE A 555 -8.02 -19.55 24.79
CA ILE A 555 -6.87 -19.49 23.90
C ILE A 555 -6.77 -18.07 23.34
N SER A 556 -5.57 -17.49 23.34
CA SER A 556 -5.23 -16.32 22.54
C SER A 556 -3.94 -16.57 21.76
N TYR A 557 -3.67 -15.75 20.75
CA TYR A 557 -2.37 -15.74 20.09
C TYR A 557 -1.84 -14.33 19.86
N SER A 558 -0.51 -14.25 19.81
CA SER A 558 0.26 -13.10 19.36
C SER A 558 1.22 -13.55 18.25
N VAL A 559 1.63 -12.63 17.38
CA VAL A 559 2.59 -12.89 16.31
C VAL A 559 3.61 -11.78 16.28
N ASP A 560 4.87 -12.11 16.52
CA ASP A 560 6.00 -11.19 16.41
C ASP A 560 6.73 -11.46 15.08
N TYR A 561 6.70 -10.49 14.17
CA TYR A 561 7.46 -10.52 12.93
C TYR A 561 8.85 -9.90 13.14
N ASP A 562 9.88 -10.40 12.45
CA ASP A 562 11.23 -9.84 12.60
C ASP A 562 11.31 -8.35 12.20
N ASP A 563 10.48 -7.90 11.26
CA ASP A 563 10.32 -6.48 10.89
C ASP A 563 9.77 -5.58 12.00
N GLY A 564 9.23 -6.15 13.08
CA GLY A 564 8.70 -5.43 14.25
C GLY A 564 7.23 -5.09 14.15
N ASN A 565 6.52 -5.59 13.13
CA ASN A 565 5.07 -5.70 13.21
C ASN A 565 4.71 -6.76 14.25
N GLU A 566 3.70 -6.47 15.07
CA GLU A 566 3.23 -7.35 16.14
C GLU A 566 1.70 -7.45 16.09
N ILE A 567 1.17 -8.68 16.14
CA ILE A 567 -0.25 -8.96 16.40
C ILE A 567 -0.32 -9.37 17.87
N LYS A 568 -1.23 -8.79 18.67
CA LYS A 568 -1.27 -9.00 20.13
C LYS A 568 -2.60 -9.55 20.63
N ASP A 569 -2.50 -10.58 21.46
CA ASP A 569 -3.54 -11.11 22.35
C ASP A 569 -4.91 -11.31 21.68
N VAL A 570 -4.89 -11.80 20.44
CA VAL A 570 -6.10 -12.08 19.65
C VAL A 570 -6.77 -13.31 20.24
N ALA A 571 -7.91 -13.11 20.88
CA ALA A 571 -8.72 -14.19 21.44
C ALA A 571 -9.21 -15.15 20.34
N VAL A 572 -9.02 -16.44 20.57
CA VAL A 572 -9.52 -17.52 19.69
C VAL A 572 -10.71 -18.17 20.37
N GLY A 573 -11.82 -18.32 19.63
CA GLY A 573 -13.09 -18.82 20.18
C GLY A 573 -13.09 -20.30 20.55
N ASP A 574 -14.28 -20.81 20.86
CA ASP A 574 -14.56 -22.09 21.57
C ASP A 574 -13.87 -23.36 21.01
N GLN A 575 -13.39 -23.35 19.76
CA GLN A 575 -12.38 -24.28 19.22
C GLN A 575 -11.43 -23.47 18.34
N GLY A 576 -10.12 -23.55 18.60
CA GLY A 576 -9.19 -22.53 18.12
C GLY A 576 -8.66 -22.79 16.72
N SER A 577 -9.22 -22.12 15.70
CA SER A 577 -8.59 -21.98 14.39
C SER A 577 -8.37 -20.51 14.07
N PHE A 578 -7.16 -20.17 13.62
CA PHE A 578 -6.77 -18.83 13.22
C PHE A 578 -5.77 -18.91 12.06
N ASN A 579 -5.71 -17.86 11.23
CA ASN A 579 -4.71 -17.74 10.18
C ASN A 579 -3.69 -16.68 10.56
N ILE A 580 -2.43 -16.92 10.19
CA ILE A 580 -1.39 -15.89 10.20
C ILE A 580 -0.80 -15.76 8.80
N HIS A 581 -0.50 -14.53 8.40
CA HIS A 581 0.10 -14.28 7.09
C HIS A 581 1.63 -14.35 7.21
N LEU A 582 2.27 -15.32 6.55
CA LEU A 582 3.73 -15.36 6.46
C LEU A 582 4.19 -14.62 5.23
N ARG A 583 5.15 -13.72 5.41
CA ARG A 583 5.71 -12.85 4.36
C ARG A 583 6.95 -13.51 3.75
N GLU A 584 7.21 -13.24 2.47
CA GLU A 584 8.46 -13.65 1.83
C GLU A 584 9.68 -13.05 2.58
N LYS A 585 10.74 -13.85 2.79
CA LYS A 585 12.02 -13.43 3.43
C LYS A 585 11.97 -12.96 4.90
N HIS A 586 10.86 -13.14 5.61
CA HIS A 586 10.70 -12.73 7.01
C HIS A 586 10.51 -13.93 7.95
N ASP A 587 11.16 -13.90 9.12
CA ASP A 587 10.82 -14.80 10.23
C ASP A 587 9.57 -14.32 10.97
N ALA A 588 8.80 -15.25 11.52
CA ALA A 588 7.65 -14.95 12.38
C ALA A 588 7.61 -15.90 13.59
N THR A 589 7.33 -15.37 14.78
CA THR A 589 7.11 -16.15 16.00
C THR A 589 5.65 -16.02 16.42
N VAL A 590 4.89 -17.11 16.31
CA VAL A 590 3.53 -17.19 16.85
C VAL A 590 3.61 -17.68 18.30
N MET A 591 3.15 -16.86 19.24
CA MET A 591 2.92 -17.26 20.63
C MET A 591 1.44 -17.62 20.80
N VAL A 592 1.15 -18.87 21.14
CA VAL A 592 -0.18 -19.32 21.56
C VAL A 592 -0.22 -19.39 23.07
N THR A 593 -1.14 -18.65 23.67
CA THR A 593 -1.35 -18.57 25.12
C THR A 593 -2.61 -19.35 25.49
N VAL A 594 -2.47 -20.36 26.34
CA VAL A 594 -3.59 -21.13 26.91
C VAL A 594 -3.73 -20.74 28.36
N THR A 595 -4.90 -20.20 28.74
CA THR A 595 -5.18 -19.75 30.11
C THR A 595 -6.27 -20.60 30.73
N ASN A 596 -6.01 -21.16 31.91
CA ASN A 596 -6.97 -22.03 32.59
C ASN A 596 -8.20 -21.26 33.12
N ALA A 597 -9.22 -22.01 33.55
CA ALA A 597 -10.52 -21.42 33.94
C ALA A 597 -10.66 -21.11 35.44
N ASN A 598 -9.69 -21.49 36.27
CA ASN A 598 -9.83 -21.50 37.73
C ASN A 598 -9.07 -20.36 38.40
N ASP A 599 -7.78 -20.21 38.09
CA ASP A 599 -6.90 -19.20 38.68
C ASP A 599 -6.21 -18.29 37.65
N ASN A 600 -6.61 -18.39 36.38
CA ASN A 600 -6.06 -17.67 35.24
C ASN A 600 -4.55 -17.89 35.05
N GLN A 601 -3.98 -19.04 35.47
CA GLN A 601 -2.63 -19.38 35.06
C GLN A 601 -2.56 -19.65 33.55
N SER A 602 -1.60 -19.02 32.89
CA SER A 602 -1.35 -19.13 31.46
C SER A 602 -0.11 -19.98 31.15
N LYS A 603 -0.18 -20.80 30.11
CA LYS A 603 0.96 -21.50 29.51
C LYS A 603 1.15 -21.06 28.07
N TYR A 604 2.41 -20.82 27.71
CA TYR A 604 2.81 -20.29 26.41
C TYR A 604 3.41 -21.37 25.52
N TYR A 605 3.10 -21.31 24.23
CA TYR A 605 3.58 -22.23 23.19
C TYR A 605 4.04 -21.42 21.98
N TYR A 606 5.29 -21.57 21.58
CA TYR A 606 5.93 -20.78 20.52
C TYR A 606 6.10 -21.62 19.25
N VAL A 607 5.66 -21.10 18.11
CA VAL A 607 5.90 -21.66 16.77
C VAL A 607 6.68 -20.65 15.95
N LYS A 608 7.94 -20.99 15.67
CA LYS A 608 8.88 -20.13 14.94
C LYS A 608 8.97 -20.55 13.48
N PHE A 609 8.51 -19.68 12.58
CA PHE A 609 8.77 -19.79 11.15
C PHE A 609 10.11 -19.14 10.85
N VAL A 610 11.03 -19.92 10.27
CA VAL A 610 12.41 -19.49 10.05
C VAL A 610 12.71 -19.57 8.56
N TYR A 611 12.94 -18.42 7.92
CA TYR A 611 13.28 -18.33 6.51
C TYR A 611 14.73 -18.77 6.25
N ASP A 612 14.90 -19.73 5.34
CA ASP A 612 16.20 -20.23 4.86
C ASP A 612 16.89 -19.14 4.02
N ARG A 613 17.93 -18.52 4.60
CA ARG A 613 18.63 -17.37 4.02
C ARG A 613 19.83 -17.81 3.19
N GLY A 614 20.01 -17.20 2.02
CA GLY A 614 21.21 -17.41 1.20
C GLY A 614 22.49 -16.93 1.89
N ILE A 615 23.67 -17.33 1.39
CA ILE A 615 24.96 -16.98 2.02
C ILE A 615 25.15 -15.45 2.11
N GLN A 616 24.74 -14.68 1.10
CA GLN A 616 24.78 -13.20 1.16
C GLN A 616 23.84 -12.66 2.24
N GLU A 617 22.65 -13.23 2.32
CA GLU A 617 21.64 -13.04 3.38
C GLU A 617 22.06 -13.64 4.74
N ALA A 618 23.29 -14.17 4.90
CA ALA A 618 23.81 -14.70 6.16
C ALA A 618 24.96 -13.89 6.81
N PHE A 619 25.52 -12.88 6.12
CA PHE A 619 26.47 -11.92 6.71
C PHE A 619 25.77 -10.76 7.45
N ARG A 620 25.88 -10.71 8.78
CA ARG A 620 25.47 -9.56 9.62
C ARG A 620 26.54 -8.48 9.60
N ILE A 621 26.14 -7.23 9.80
CA ILE A 621 27.06 -6.14 10.15
C ILE A 621 27.11 -6.09 11.68
N ASP A 622 28.29 -5.92 12.27
CA ASP A 622 28.45 -5.80 13.73
C ASP A 622 29.22 -4.52 14.06
N HIS A 623 28.63 -3.71 14.93
CA HIS A 623 29.08 -2.37 15.28
C HIS A 623 29.64 -2.26 16.70
N LEU A 624 29.81 -3.36 17.43
CA LEU A 624 30.27 -3.25 18.83
C LEU A 624 31.74 -2.79 18.93
N VAL A 625 31.96 -1.65 19.60
CA VAL A 625 33.29 -1.19 20.03
C VAL A 625 33.50 -1.55 21.50
N MET A 626 34.31 -2.59 21.76
CA MET A 626 34.67 -3.02 23.12
C MET A 626 36.06 -2.54 23.59
N SER A 627 36.80 -1.81 22.75
CA SER A 627 38.06 -1.18 23.16
C SER A 627 38.45 -0.03 22.23
N PRO A 628 39.02 1.08 22.74
CA PRO A 628 39.63 2.11 21.89
C PRO A 628 40.86 1.62 21.11
N THR A 629 41.38 0.43 21.40
CA THR A 629 42.60 -0.14 20.80
C THR A 629 42.35 -1.38 19.92
N GLN A 630 41.11 -1.69 19.54
CA GLN A 630 40.79 -2.88 18.74
C GLN A 630 40.08 -2.57 17.42
N THR A 631 40.20 -3.53 16.51
CA THR A 631 39.52 -3.68 15.23
C THR A 631 37.99 -3.66 15.37
N TYR A 632 37.29 -2.98 14.46
CA TYR A 632 35.82 -2.98 14.34
C TYR A 632 35.39 -4.20 13.55
N ASN A 633 34.65 -5.15 14.11
CA ASN A 633 34.20 -6.36 13.40
C ASN A 633 32.97 -6.10 12.50
N ILE A 634 33.13 -5.20 11.53
CA ILE A 634 32.04 -4.67 10.69
C ILE A 634 31.21 -5.69 9.91
N LEU A 635 31.67 -6.93 9.73
CA LEU A 635 30.86 -7.94 9.04
C LEU A 635 31.17 -9.35 9.56
N GLN A 636 30.14 -10.14 9.88
CA GLN A 636 30.30 -11.50 10.39
C GLN A 636 29.32 -12.49 9.76
N SER A 637 29.70 -13.77 9.66
CA SER A 637 28.80 -14.87 9.28
C SER A 637 29.25 -16.17 9.95
N GLU A 638 28.31 -17.02 10.36
CA GLU A 638 28.58 -18.39 10.83
C GLU A 638 27.93 -19.45 9.92
N ALA A 639 27.31 -19.03 8.80
CA ALA A 639 26.69 -19.91 7.80
C ALA A 639 27.69 -20.47 6.78
N LEU A 640 28.98 -20.15 6.94
CA LEU A 640 30.06 -20.66 6.11
C LEU A 640 30.39 -22.10 6.50
N MET A 641 30.58 -22.93 5.50
CA MET A 641 30.85 -24.37 5.66
C MET A 641 32.35 -24.67 5.60
N ALA A 642 32.72 -25.87 6.05
CA ALA A 642 34.09 -26.35 5.93
C ALA A 642 34.58 -26.33 4.47
N GLY A 643 35.62 -25.54 4.18
CA GLY A 643 36.17 -25.37 2.83
C GLY A 643 35.72 -24.11 2.09
N ASP A 644 34.97 -23.22 2.75
CA ASP A 644 34.71 -21.86 2.27
C ASP A 644 35.93 -20.96 2.47
N SER A 645 36.21 -20.11 1.49
CA SER A 645 37.24 -19.08 1.52
C SER A 645 36.61 -17.74 1.15
N VAL A 646 36.82 -16.73 1.99
CA VAL A 646 36.22 -15.40 1.83
C VAL A 646 37.31 -14.37 1.55
N THR A 647 37.04 -13.47 0.63
CA THR A 647 37.83 -12.24 0.41
C THR A 647 36.92 -11.04 0.62
N ALA A 648 37.50 -9.94 1.11
CA ALA A 648 36.78 -8.69 1.33
C ALA A 648 37.64 -7.49 0.92
N THR A 649 37.04 -6.48 0.30
CA THR A 649 37.71 -5.27 -0.20
C THR A 649 36.85 -4.02 0.03
N VAL A 650 37.49 -2.87 0.25
CA VAL A 650 36.86 -1.55 0.30
C VAL A 650 37.39 -0.68 -0.86
N PRO A 651 36.66 0.36 -1.30
CA PRO A 651 37.11 1.29 -2.32
C PRO A 651 38.53 1.81 -2.10
N ALA A 652 39.30 2.02 -3.18
CA ALA A 652 40.67 2.53 -3.10
C ALA A 652 40.79 3.92 -2.44
N ALA A 653 39.69 4.70 -2.44
CA ALA A 653 39.60 5.96 -1.71
C ALA A 653 39.69 5.76 -0.17
N ASP A 654 39.16 4.64 0.33
CA ASP A 654 39.13 4.32 1.77
C ASP A 654 40.50 3.81 2.24
N THR A 655 41.09 2.86 1.50
CA THR A 655 42.44 2.34 1.81
C THR A 655 43.52 3.43 1.74
N SER A 656 43.38 4.39 0.82
CA SER A 656 44.32 5.53 0.70
C SER A 656 44.36 6.45 1.92
N LYS A 657 43.37 6.36 2.82
CA LYS A 657 43.26 7.15 4.05
C LYS A 657 43.71 6.41 5.31
N GLY A 658 44.22 5.18 5.19
CA GLY A 658 44.76 4.39 6.32
C GLY A 658 43.83 3.29 6.85
N LEU A 659 42.71 3.02 6.19
CA LEU A 659 41.84 1.89 6.53
C LEU A 659 42.47 0.55 6.08
N GLU A 660 42.76 -0.31 7.04
CA GLU A 660 43.19 -1.69 6.84
C GLU A 660 42.03 -2.65 7.11
N LEU A 661 41.78 -3.54 6.14
CA LEU A 661 40.87 -4.68 6.29
C LEU A 661 41.62 -5.89 6.82
N THR A 662 41.18 -6.45 7.94
CA THR A 662 41.60 -7.78 8.40
C THR A 662 40.46 -8.76 8.19
N VAL A 663 40.69 -9.79 7.38
CA VAL A 663 39.79 -10.94 7.27
C VAL A 663 40.24 -11.97 8.31
N SER A 664 39.34 -12.34 9.23
CA SER A 664 39.63 -13.22 10.37
C SER A 664 38.64 -14.38 10.49
N GLY A 665 39.14 -15.50 11.00
CA GLY A 665 38.41 -16.77 11.04
C GLY A 665 38.70 -17.67 9.83
N VAL A 666 38.66 -18.98 10.08
CA VAL A 666 38.74 -20.04 9.05
C VAL A 666 37.66 -21.05 9.43
N SER A 667 37.01 -21.68 8.44
CA SER A 667 35.99 -22.70 8.69
C SER A 667 36.58 -23.88 9.49
N GLY A 668 36.27 -23.96 10.78
CA GLY A 668 36.69 -25.02 11.68
C GLY A 668 35.94 -26.33 11.40
N GLN A 669 36.58 -27.47 11.67
CA GLN A 669 36.04 -28.79 11.34
C GLN A 669 34.77 -29.20 12.11
N ASN A 670 34.32 -28.40 13.10
CA ASN A 670 33.21 -28.73 14.00
C ASN A 670 31.93 -27.91 13.78
N GLY A 671 31.78 -27.23 12.63
CA GLY A 671 30.47 -26.69 12.20
C GLY A 671 29.98 -25.43 12.92
N SER A 672 30.79 -24.80 13.76
CA SER A 672 30.60 -23.41 14.20
C SER A 672 31.86 -22.62 13.86
N SER A 673 31.71 -21.53 13.11
CA SER A 673 32.83 -20.72 12.63
C SER A 673 32.35 -19.31 12.34
N ALA A 674 32.41 -18.44 13.36
CA ALA A 674 32.26 -17.02 13.16
C ALA A 674 33.42 -16.50 12.31
N PHE A 675 33.13 -16.27 11.04
CA PHE A 675 33.94 -15.45 10.17
C PHE A 675 33.71 -13.98 10.52
N GLY A 676 34.77 -13.17 10.50
CA GLY A 676 34.70 -11.74 10.76
C GLY A 676 35.61 -10.95 9.82
N VAL A 677 35.05 -9.98 9.11
CA VAL A 677 35.83 -8.89 8.51
C VAL A 677 35.90 -7.75 9.50
N SER A 678 37.11 -7.27 9.73
CA SER A 678 37.37 -6.16 10.63
C SER A 678 38.02 -4.97 9.93
N LEU A 679 37.64 -3.75 10.32
CA LEU A 679 38.34 -2.52 9.95
C LEU A 679 39.25 -2.03 11.09
N ALA A 680 40.44 -1.57 10.71
CA ALA A 680 41.36 -0.84 11.58
C ALA A 680 41.91 0.41 10.87
N ASP A 681 42.32 1.39 11.67
CA ASP A 681 42.98 2.62 11.28
C ASP A 681 44.11 2.82 12.29
N TYR A 682 45.34 2.65 11.82
CA TYR A 682 46.55 2.72 12.63
C TYR A 682 47.25 4.08 12.54
N SER A 683 46.50 5.17 12.34
CA SER A 683 47.03 6.54 12.22
C SER A 683 47.65 7.09 13.53
N LYS A 684 48.87 6.62 13.82
CA LYS A 684 49.88 7.12 14.79
C LYS A 684 49.51 7.30 16.27
N ASN A 685 48.25 7.20 16.69
CA ASN A 685 47.82 7.48 18.07
C ASN A 685 47.04 6.33 18.77
N ASN A 686 46.90 5.15 18.16
CA ASN A 686 46.09 4.02 18.69
C ASN A 686 44.64 4.41 19.05
N VAL A 687 44.05 5.35 18.31
CA VAL A 687 42.64 5.72 18.39
C VAL A 687 42.10 5.76 16.98
N PHE A 688 41.25 4.80 16.64
CA PHE A 688 40.58 4.71 15.34
C PHE A 688 39.72 5.96 15.10
N LYS A 689 39.89 6.64 13.96
CA LYS A 689 39.08 7.79 13.53
C LYS A 689 38.84 7.71 12.03
N PRO A 690 37.81 6.96 11.59
CA PRO A 690 37.67 6.60 10.20
C PRO A 690 37.45 7.87 9.38
N ALA A 691 38.31 8.08 8.37
CA ALA A 691 38.26 9.29 7.57
C ALA A 691 37.08 9.32 6.56
N ASN A 692 36.29 8.25 6.51
CA ASN A 692 34.96 8.13 5.93
C ASN A 692 34.10 7.35 6.94
N LEU A 693 33.03 7.96 7.46
CA LEU A 693 32.14 7.31 8.43
C LEU A 693 31.19 6.31 7.75
N ILE A 694 30.85 6.55 6.48
CA ILE A 694 29.94 5.69 5.70
C ILE A 694 30.68 5.19 4.45
N GLY A 695 30.52 3.92 4.10
CA GLY A 695 31.13 3.35 2.91
C GLY A 695 30.65 1.94 2.56
N THR A 696 31.29 1.33 1.55
CA THR A 696 30.95 0.00 1.04
C THR A 696 32.06 -0.99 1.32
N ILE A 697 31.73 -2.20 1.76
CA ILE A 697 32.61 -3.36 1.69
C ILE A 697 32.08 -4.40 0.70
N HIS A 698 32.92 -4.78 -0.24
CA HIS A 698 32.67 -5.83 -1.22
C HIS A 698 33.19 -7.16 -0.68
N VAL A 699 32.38 -8.22 -0.74
CA VAL A 699 32.73 -9.55 -0.21
C VAL A 699 32.47 -10.63 -1.25
N VAL A 700 33.44 -11.53 -1.42
CA VAL A 700 33.33 -12.69 -2.30
C VAL A 700 33.62 -13.96 -1.49
N VAL A 701 32.71 -14.92 -1.55
CA VAL A 701 32.89 -16.26 -0.95
C VAL A 701 33.08 -17.26 -2.08
N THR A 702 34.10 -18.10 -1.93
CA THR A 702 34.39 -19.21 -2.84
C THR A 702 34.38 -20.54 -2.09
N ARG A 703 33.90 -21.61 -2.75
CA ARG A 703 33.93 -22.99 -2.25
C ARG A 703 34.55 -23.87 -3.33
N ALA A 704 35.59 -24.62 -2.96
CA ALA A 704 36.38 -25.42 -3.91
C ALA A 704 36.86 -24.64 -5.17
N GLY A 705 37.10 -23.34 -5.04
CA GLY A 705 37.54 -22.46 -6.14
C GLY A 705 36.43 -21.99 -7.09
N GLN A 706 35.15 -22.26 -6.80
CA GLN A 706 34.00 -21.64 -7.47
C GLN A 706 33.46 -20.50 -6.60
N GLU A 707 33.06 -19.39 -7.22
CA GLU A 707 32.33 -18.30 -6.56
C GLU A 707 30.92 -18.77 -6.17
N ILE A 708 30.53 -18.55 -4.92
CA ILE A 708 29.22 -18.92 -4.37
C ILE A 708 28.48 -17.75 -3.68
N MET A 709 29.18 -16.63 -3.47
CA MET A 709 28.59 -15.34 -3.10
C MET A 709 29.52 -14.23 -3.60
N ASN A 710 28.93 -13.16 -4.12
CA ASN A 710 29.63 -11.94 -4.55
C ASN A 710 28.67 -10.78 -4.29
N GLY A 711 29.00 -9.87 -3.38
CA GLY A 711 28.05 -8.88 -2.91
C GLY A 711 28.65 -7.73 -2.11
N ASP A 712 28.01 -6.56 -2.24
CA ASP A 712 28.35 -5.35 -1.52
C ASP A 712 27.49 -5.18 -0.25
N TYR A 713 28.11 -4.66 0.81
CA TYR A 713 27.49 -4.32 2.08
C TYR A 713 27.83 -2.87 2.44
N GLN A 714 26.84 -2.09 2.90
CA GLN A 714 27.06 -0.72 3.36
C GLN A 714 27.38 -0.71 4.84
N TYR A 715 28.46 -0.03 5.27
CA TYR A 715 28.76 0.21 6.68
C TYR A 715 28.47 1.68 7.04
N ASP A 716 27.93 1.92 8.23
CA ASP A 716 27.77 3.24 8.83
C ASP A 716 28.42 3.25 10.23
N LEU A 717 29.60 3.87 10.30
CA LEU A 717 30.37 4.16 11.49
C LEU A 717 30.17 5.64 11.91
N THR A 718 28.95 6.18 11.83
CA THR A 718 28.64 7.52 12.35
C THR A 718 28.43 7.49 13.88
N PRO A 719 29.21 8.27 14.68
CA PRO A 719 29.09 8.28 16.15
C PRO A 719 27.68 8.46 16.68
N VAL A 720 27.27 7.62 17.64
CA VAL A 720 25.98 7.76 18.32
C VAL A 720 26.04 8.93 19.31
N PRO A 721 25.04 9.83 19.31
CA PRO A 721 24.91 10.87 20.32
C PRO A 721 24.83 10.29 21.74
N LEU A 722 25.77 10.71 22.60
CA LEU A 722 25.71 10.38 24.02
C LEU A 722 24.65 11.26 24.71
N ILE A 723 23.63 10.62 25.26
CA ILE A 723 22.66 11.25 26.15
C ILE A 723 23.34 11.39 27.51
N THR A 724 23.80 12.60 27.83
CA THR A 724 24.48 12.92 29.09
C THR A 724 23.52 13.37 30.20
N ASP A 725 22.30 13.77 29.84
CA ASP A 725 21.22 14.05 30.77
C ASP A 725 20.32 12.82 30.88
N GLY A 726 20.45 12.10 32.00
CA GLY A 726 19.62 10.93 32.33
C GLY A 726 18.19 11.24 32.76
N THR A 727 17.76 12.51 32.71
CA THR A 727 16.38 12.89 33.04
C THR A 727 15.39 12.04 32.25
N GLY A 728 14.48 11.39 32.97
CA GLY A 728 13.47 10.50 32.39
C GLY A 728 13.95 9.07 32.06
N ILE A 729 15.21 8.70 32.31
CA ILE A 729 15.69 7.32 32.16
C ILE A 729 15.95 6.75 33.56
N ASN A 730 15.12 5.81 34.00
CA ASN A 730 15.24 5.17 35.31
C ASN A 730 15.86 3.77 35.14
N VAL A 731 16.93 3.49 35.90
CA VAL A 731 17.63 2.20 35.89
C VAL A 731 17.83 1.79 37.34
N THR A 732 17.22 0.67 37.76
CA THR A 732 17.19 0.25 39.17
C THR A 732 17.55 -1.23 39.29
N LEU A 733 18.41 -1.58 40.25
CA LEU A 733 18.69 -2.98 40.57
C LEU A 733 17.54 -3.57 41.39
N TRP A 734 17.18 -4.83 41.11
CA TRP A 734 16.20 -5.57 41.91
C TRP A 734 16.80 -6.07 43.23
N THR A 735 16.02 -6.01 44.31
CA THR A 735 16.39 -6.67 45.57
C THR A 735 16.26 -8.19 45.48
N LYS A 736 16.89 -8.90 46.41
CA LYS A 736 16.82 -10.35 46.60
C LYS A 736 15.38 -10.86 46.78
N GLU A 737 14.51 -10.08 47.41
CA GLU A 737 13.07 -10.38 47.54
C GLU A 737 12.35 -10.25 46.19
N GLN A 738 12.66 -9.22 45.40
CA GLN A 738 12.07 -9.02 44.08
C GLN A 738 12.52 -10.11 43.10
N LEU A 739 13.81 -10.47 43.14
CA LEU A 739 14.37 -11.63 42.43
C LEU A 739 13.60 -12.91 42.77
N LYS A 740 13.43 -13.23 44.07
CA LYS A 740 12.67 -14.40 44.53
C LYS A 740 11.20 -14.39 44.09
N GLN A 741 10.53 -13.23 44.14
CA GLN A 741 9.13 -13.11 43.74
C GLN A 741 8.93 -13.32 42.24
N LYS A 742 9.84 -12.82 41.40
CA LYS A 742 9.80 -13.03 39.94
C LYS A 742 10.19 -14.45 39.55
N ASP A 743 11.22 -15.02 40.18
CA ASP A 743 11.68 -16.40 39.95
C ASP A 743 10.66 -17.46 40.41
N ALA A 744 9.69 -17.10 41.26
CA ALA A 744 8.54 -17.96 41.60
C ALA A 744 7.49 -18.07 40.47
N THR A 745 7.53 -17.19 39.47
CA THR A 745 6.56 -17.13 38.36
C THR A 745 7.11 -17.58 37.01
N SER A 746 8.41 -17.89 36.94
CA SER A 746 9.12 -18.32 35.74
C SER A 746 10.06 -19.49 36.08
N TYR A 747 10.37 -20.34 35.11
CA TYR A 747 10.96 -21.65 35.38
C TYR A 747 12.47 -21.57 35.72
N SER A 748 12.86 -21.40 36.99
CA SER A 748 14.03 -22.06 37.67
C SER A 748 14.51 -21.33 38.95
N VAL A 749 13.95 -21.71 40.12
CA VAL A 749 14.10 -21.14 41.50
C VAL A 749 15.52 -20.93 42.10
N ASN A 750 16.60 -20.94 41.32
CA ASN A 750 18.01 -20.88 41.78
C ASN A 750 19.00 -20.34 40.72
N ARG A 751 18.57 -19.54 39.72
CA ARG A 751 19.45 -19.18 38.58
C ARG A 751 19.72 -17.69 38.34
N ALA A 752 18.89 -16.79 38.84
CA ALA A 752 19.09 -15.35 38.65
C ALA A 752 20.32 -14.85 39.44
N SER A 753 21.30 -14.29 38.74
CA SER A 753 22.52 -13.73 39.36
C SER A 753 22.32 -12.31 39.88
N TYR A 754 21.51 -11.51 39.17
CA TYR A 754 21.01 -10.19 39.58
C TYR A 754 19.81 -9.83 38.68
N GLY A 755 19.16 -8.69 38.97
CA GLY A 755 18.03 -8.19 38.18
C GLY A 755 18.10 -6.68 37.98
N ILE A 756 17.63 -6.18 36.83
CA ILE A 756 17.58 -4.75 36.49
C ILE A 756 16.20 -4.40 35.94
N ASP A 757 15.63 -3.31 36.46
CA ASP A 757 14.44 -2.63 35.99
C ASP A 757 14.86 -1.38 35.19
N ILE A 758 14.32 -1.20 33.98
CA ILE A 758 14.57 -0.03 33.12
C ILE A 758 13.23 0.55 32.65
N SER A 759 12.99 1.83 32.95
CA SER A 759 11.76 2.53 32.56
C SER A 759 12.02 3.96 32.10
N PHE A 760 11.08 4.51 31.34
CA PHE A 760 11.20 5.81 30.68
C PHE A 760 10.06 6.76 31.08
N ASP A 761 10.37 7.82 31.81
CA ASP A 761 9.47 8.96 31.98
C ASP A 761 9.62 9.92 30.78
N LYS A 762 8.84 9.64 29.74
CA LYS A 762 8.77 10.44 28.51
C LYS A 762 8.15 11.84 28.74
N VAL A 763 7.51 12.09 29.90
CA VAL A 763 6.97 13.41 30.26
C VAL A 763 8.09 14.29 30.84
N ALA A 764 8.95 13.72 31.69
CA ALA A 764 10.13 14.40 32.23
C ALA A 764 11.15 14.78 31.16
N ASN A 765 11.28 13.98 30.09
CA ASN A 765 12.19 14.26 28.99
C ASN A 765 11.53 14.04 27.61
N PRO A 766 11.08 15.12 26.93
CA PRO A 766 10.46 15.05 25.61
C PRO A 766 11.33 14.44 24.50
N ALA A 767 12.66 14.40 24.65
CA ALA A 767 13.53 13.71 23.68
C ALA A 767 13.31 12.19 23.67
N LEU A 768 12.76 11.63 24.75
CA LEU A 768 12.45 10.20 24.88
C LEU A 768 11.10 9.81 24.22
N GLN A 769 10.30 10.78 23.76
CA GLN A 769 8.98 10.51 23.14
C GLN A 769 9.08 9.62 21.89
N ASN A 770 10.17 9.79 21.13
CA ASN A 770 10.43 9.01 19.93
C ASN A 770 11.02 7.61 20.22
N VAL A 771 11.40 7.31 21.47
CA VAL A 771 11.98 6.00 21.83
C VAL A 771 10.88 4.94 21.81
N LYS A 772 11.04 3.96 20.90
CA LYS A 772 10.14 2.81 20.74
C LYS A 772 10.81 1.48 21.04
N TYR A 773 12.13 1.36 20.89
CA TYR A 773 12.87 0.15 21.24
C TYR A 773 14.16 0.48 21.98
N ILE A 774 14.67 -0.49 22.75
CA ILE A 774 15.90 -0.37 23.51
C ILE A 774 16.80 -1.59 23.39
N GLU A 775 18.05 -1.39 23.73
CA GLU A 775 19.02 -2.44 23.94
C GLU A 775 19.90 -2.13 25.15
N VAL A 776 20.37 -3.16 25.84
CA VAL A 776 21.31 -3.04 26.96
C VAL A 776 22.53 -3.91 26.71
N ALA A 777 23.71 -3.30 26.71
CA ALA A 777 25.00 -3.99 26.78
C ALA A 777 25.71 -3.66 28.11
N TYR A 778 26.66 -4.50 28.52
CA TYR A 778 27.41 -4.33 29.77
C TYR A 778 28.92 -4.31 29.51
N GLY A 779 29.67 -3.53 30.29
CA GLY A 779 31.13 -3.47 30.18
C GLY A 779 31.82 -3.10 31.50
N ASP A 780 33.06 -3.59 31.65
CA ASP A 780 33.93 -3.39 32.82
C ASP A 780 34.52 -1.97 32.92
N LYS A 781 34.38 -1.16 31.86
CA LYS A 781 35.04 0.14 31.71
C LYS A 781 34.09 1.22 31.21
N LEU A 782 34.33 2.45 31.66
CA LEU A 782 33.68 3.65 31.12
C LEU A 782 34.43 4.14 29.88
N TYR A 783 33.90 3.86 28.70
CA TYR A 783 34.47 4.44 27.48
C TYR A 783 33.99 5.89 27.32
N THR A 784 34.92 6.84 27.49
CA THR A 784 34.65 8.29 27.45
C THR A 784 34.96 8.94 26.10
N ASN A 785 35.85 8.33 25.30
CA ASN A 785 36.33 8.85 24.01
C ASN A 785 36.11 7.88 22.84
N SER A 786 35.60 6.67 23.07
CA SER A 786 35.07 5.89 21.95
C SER A 786 33.72 6.46 21.59
N GLU A 787 33.60 6.87 20.33
CA GLU A 787 32.32 6.96 19.66
C GLU A 787 31.58 5.63 19.91
N LYS A 788 30.40 5.71 20.53
CA LYS A 788 29.62 4.52 20.88
C LYS A 788 28.77 4.18 19.67
N TYR A 789 28.58 2.89 19.45
CA TYR A 789 27.88 2.35 18.29
C TYR A 789 27.00 1.20 18.77
N ALA A 790 25.84 1.03 18.18
CA ALA A 790 24.94 -0.08 18.46
C ALA A 790 24.26 -0.59 17.20
N TRP A 791 23.69 -1.77 17.29
CA TRP A 791 23.14 -2.48 16.14
C TRP A 791 21.81 -1.87 15.69
N THR A 792 21.78 -1.30 14.47
CA THR A 792 20.50 -0.98 13.83
C THR A 792 19.73 -2.27 13.51
N TYR A 793 18.46 -2.13 13.15
CA TYR A 793 17.64 -3.27 12.73
C TYR A 793 18.21 -4.01 11.50
N GLU A 794 18.76 -3.29 10.53
CA GLU A 794 19.41 -3.88 9.34
C GLU A 794 20.62 -4.74 9.72
N ASP A 795 21.42 -4.27 10.68
CA ASP A 795 22.59 -5.00 11.20
C ASP A 795 22.18 -6.30 11.90
N ARG A 796 21.04 -6.26 12.62
CA ARG A 796 20.44 -7.38 13.37
C ARG A 796 19.65 -8.38 12.52
N LYS A 797 19.52 -8.23 11.20
CA LYS A 797 18.72 -9.14 10.34
C LYS A 797 19.13 -10.62 10.37
N LYS A 798 20.23 -10.99 11.05
CA LYS A 798 20.87 -12.32 10.98
C LYS A 798 21.45 -12.74 12.34
N SER A 799 20.59 -13.31 13.19
CA SER A 799 21.00 -14.15 14.32
C SER A 799 21.37 -15.54 13.79
N GLN A 800 22.57 -16.01 14.06
CA GLN A 800 23.09 -17.30 13.57
C GLN A 800 22.56 -18.52 14.32
N VAL A 801 21.77 -18.31 15.38
CA VAL A 801 20.95 -19.40 15.90
C VAL A 801 19.78 -19.58 14.95
N LYS A 802 19.62 -20.77 14.37
CA LYS A 802 18.49 -21.19 13.51
C LYS A 802 17.10 -21.13 14.21
N TYR A 803 16.98 -20.43 15.33
CA TYR A 803 15.88 -20.47 16.31
C TYR A 803 15.51 -19.08 16.89
N GLY A 804 15.94 -17.98 16.26
CA GLY A 804 15.26 -16.68 16.45
C GLY A 804 16.10 -15.42 16.22
N PHE A 805 15.46 -14.45 15.59
CA PHE A 805 15.74 -13.02 15.73
C PHE A 805 15.51 -12.57 17.19
N ARG A 806 16.36 -11.66 17.67
CA ARG A 806 16.07 -10.84 18.85
C ARG A 806 16.59 -9.44 18.54
N GLY A 807 15.69 -8.54 18.17
CA GLY A 807 16.01 -7.14 17.86
C GLY A 807 16.27 -6.31 19.11
N PRO A 808 16.43 -4.98 18.95
CA PRO A 808 16.04 -4.02 19.98
C PRO A 808 14.63 -4.34 20.48
N ILE A 809 14.44 -4.28 21.79
CA ILE A 809 13.23 -4.75 22.48
C ILE A 809 12.24 -3.59 22.61
N PRO A 810 10.93 -3.79 22.31
CA PRO A 810 9.94 -2.73 22.43
C PRO A 810 9.90 -2.12 23.84
N VAL A 811 9.85 -0.80 23.91
CA VAL A 811 9.59 -0.05 25.14
C VAL A 811 8.07 0.04 25.33
N SER A 812 7.57 -0.61 26.39
CA SER A 812 6.22 -0.38 26.87
C SER A 812 6.18 0.86 27.76
N ASP A 813 5.11 1.64 27.65
CA ASP A 813 4.82 2.74 28.58
C ASP A 813 4.09 2.24 29.86
N ASP A 814 3.55 1.02 29.82
CA ASP A 814 2.77 0.40 30.91
C ASP A 814 3.63 -0.47 31.86
N TYR A 815 4.77 -0.98 31.38
CA TYR A 815 5.63 -1.91 32.12
C TYR A 815 7.12 -1.64 31.91
N PRO A 816 7.95 -1.69 32.98
CA PRO A 816 9.39 -1.56 32.86
C PRO A 816 10.00 -2.77 32.13
N TYR A 817 11.10 -2.53 31.43
CA TYR A 817 11.91 -3.58 30.83
C TYR A 817 12.81 -4.25 31.88
N ASN A 818 12.78 -5.57 31.92
CA ASN A 818 13.39 -6.36 32.98
C ASN A 818 14.53 -7.24 32.43
N VAL A 819 15.73 -7.10 32.98
CA VAL A 819 16.87 -7.96 32.65
C VAL A 819 17.23 -8.83 33.85
N VAL A 820 17.32 -10.14 33.66
CA VAL A 820 17.64 -11.10 34.72
C VAL A 820 18.77 -12.04 34.27
N PRO A 821 20.05 -11.62 34.32
CA PRO A 821 21.17 -12.46 33.92
C PRO A 821 21.29 -13.69 34.82
N GLN A 822 21.74 -14.81 34.25
CA GLN A 822 21.79 -16.11 34.94
C GLN A 822 23.17 -16.77 34.85
N GLY A 823 23.50 -17.60 35.85
CA GLY A 823 24.66 -18.48 35.82
C GLY A 823 26.01 -17.85 36.18
N TYR A 824 26.04 -16.56 36.53
CA TYR A 824 27.22 -15.92 37.12
C TYR A 824 27.31 -16.27 38.61
N THR A 825 28.45 -16.81 39.03
CA THR A 825 28.80 -17.04 40.44
C THR A 825 29.49 -15.83 41.08
N GLU A 826 30.00 -14.92 40.26
CA GLU A 826 30.71 -13.71 40.66
C GLU A 826 30.18 -12.51 39.85
N VAL A 827 29.96 -11.38 40.51
CA VAL A 827 29.48 -10.12 39.91
C VAL A 827 30.35 -8.97 40.39
N HIS A 828 30.58 -7.99 39.52
CA HIS A 828 31.36 -6.77 39.80
C HIS A 828 30.59 -5.53 39.32
N ASP A 829 30.92 -4.37 39.88
CA ASP A 829 30.42 -3.08 39.41
C ASP A 829 30.76 -2.88 37.93
N GLN A 830 29.79 -2.45 37.13
CA GLN A 830 29.90 -2.40 35.67
C GLN A 830 29.07 -1.25 35.09
N PHE A 831 29.35 -0.89 33.84
CA PHE A 831 28.58 0.11 33.10
C PHE A 831 27.53 -0.57 32.23
N ALA A 832 26.26 -0.20 32.41
CA ALA A 832 25.16 -0.54 31.51
C ALA A 832 25.04 0.53 30.42
N TYR A 833 25.20 0.09 29.17
CA TYR A 833 25.07 0.89 27.96
C TYR A 833 23.66 0.68 27.42
N ILE A 834 22.82 1.70 27.54
CA ILE A 834 21.40 1.66 27.14
C ILE A 834 21.27 2.41 25.82
N PHE A 835 21.05 1.67 24.75
CA PHE A 835 20.87 2.21 23.40
C PHE A 835 19.39 2.40 23.12
N LEU A 836 19.03 3.56 22.59
CA LEU A 836 17.66 3.97 22.34
C LEU A 836 17.40 4.05 20.84
N TYR A 837 16.28 3.50 20.39
CA TYR A 837 15.89 3.43 18.98
C TYR A 837 14.48 3.99 18.75
N ASP A 838 14.27 4.60 17.58
CA ASP A 838 12.97 5.12 17.15
C ASP A 838 12.03 4.03 16.60
N GLU A 839 10.85 4.43 16.09
CA GLU A 839 9.84 3.51 15.55
C GLU A 839 10.31 2.72 14.32
N HIS A 840 11.33 3.21 13.62
CA HIS A 840 11.99 2.51 12.52
C HIS A 840 13.22 1.71 12.99
N LYS A 841 13.38 1.54 14.31
CA LYS A 841 14.53 0.90 14.97
C LYS A 841 15.86 1.56 14.57
N LYS A 842 15.84 2.85 14.22
CA LYS A 842 17.05 3.64 13.99
C LYS A 842 17.58 4.13 15.32
N LEU A 843 18.88 4.00 15.50
CA LEU A 843 19.60 4.39 16.72
C LEU A 843 19.59 5.92 16.88
N ILE A 844 19.00 6.42 17.97
CA ILE A 844 18.82 7.85 18.24
C ILE A 844 19.65 8.35 19.43
N GLY A 845 20.18 7.47 20.27
CA GLY A 845 21.13 7.84 21.32
C GLY A 845 21.59 6.68 22.20
N CYS A 846 22.58 6.96 23.04
CA CYS A 846 23.07 6.05 24.08
C CYS A 846 23.10 6.76 25.43
N TYR A 847 22.48 6.19 26.45
CA TYR A 847 22.66 6.56 27.86
C TYR A 847 23.55 5.51 28.54
N VAL A 848 24.35 5.92 29.53
CA VAL A 848 25.21 5.00 30.28
C VAL A 848 24.98 5.17 31.77
N GLN A 849 24.64 4.06 32.42
CA GLN A 849 24.44 3.97 33.87
C GLN A 849 25.57 3.15 34.49
N GLU A 850 26.17 3.66 35.56
CA GLU A 850 27.04 2.86 36.44
C GLU A 850 26.15 2.02 37.38
N LEU A 851 26.43 0.72 37.45
CA LEU A 851 25.73 -0.24 38.31
C LEU A 851 26.64 -0.65 39.46
N HIS A 852 26.20 -0.37 40.68
CA HIS A 852 26.89 -0.78 41.91
C HIS A 852 26.13 -1.94 42.57
N PHE A 853 26.80 -3.07 42.77
CA PHE A 853 26.18 -4.26 43.36
C PHE A 853 26.50 -4.39 44.86
N ASP A 854 25.46 -4.61 45.66
CA ASP A 854 25.57 -4.98 47.07
C ASP A 854 24.89 -6.32 47.36
N ALA A 855 25.03 -6.80 48.60
CA ALA A 855 24.56 -8.12 49.03
C ALA A 855 23.03 -8.31 48.92
N ASP A 856 22.25 -7.23 48.83
CA ASP A 856 20.80 -7.27 48.69
C ASP A 856 20.36 -7.25 47.21
N HIS A 857 21.25 -6.94 46.27
CA HIS A 857 20.95 -6.84 44.83
C HIS A 857 21.50 -7.99 43.95
N VAL A 858 22.08 -9.03 44.57
CA VAL A 858 22.58 -10.24 43.89
C VAL A 858 21.86 -11.52 44.35
N GLY A 859 21.81 -12.53 43.49
CA GLY A 859 21.20 -13.84 43.76
C GLY A 859 21.83 -14.60 44.94
N GLU A 860 21.15 -15.65 45.40
CA GLU A 860 21.73 -16.52 46.43
C GLU A 860 22.93 -17.31 45.87
N GLY A 861 24.03 -17.33 46.62
CA GLY A 861 25.29 -17.98 46.20
C GLY A 861 26.18 -17.15 45.28
N VAL A 862 25.78 -15.93 44.90
CA VAL A 862 26.59 -15.01 44.09
C VAL A 862 27.54 -14.21 44.99
N THR A 863 28.83 -14.15 44.61
CA THR A 863 29.86 -13.37 45.32
C THR A 863 30.09 -12.03 44.62
N ILE A 864 30.15 -10.94 45.38
CA ILE A 864 30.48 -9.62 44.84
C ILE A 864 32.00 -9.46 44.89
N VAL A 865 32.59 -9.21 43.73
CA VAL A 865 34.03 -9.03 43.56
C VAL A 865 34.32 -7.52 43.48
N PRO A 866 35.17 -6.96 44.35
CA PRO A 866 35.57 -5.57 44.25
C PRO A 866 36.19 -5.26 42.88
N PRO A 867 35.93 -4.08 42.28
CA PRO A 867 36.45 -3.73 40.97
C PRO A 867 37.99 -3.81 40.95
N VAL A 868 38.53 -4.52 39.96
CA VAL A 868 39.97 -4.61 39.73
C VAL A 868 40.45 -3.23 39.27
N VAL A 869 41.25 -2.57 40.11
CA VAL A 869 41.44 -1.11 40.09
C VAL A 869 41.97 -0.55 38.75
N LYS A 870 41.12 0.30 38.13
CA LYS A 870 41.37 1.36 37.11
C LYS A 870 41.98 0.94 35.76
#